data_AF-A0A196SH14-F1
#
_entry.id   AF-A0A196SH14-F1
#
_cell.length_a   1.000
_cell.length_b   1.000
_cell.length_c   1.000
_cell.angle_alpha   90.00
_cell.angle_beta   90.00
_cell.angle_gamma   90.00
#
_symmetry.space_group_name_H-M   'P 1'
#
loop_
_entity.id
_entity.type
_entity.pdbx_description
1 polymer ?
#
loop_
_entity_poly.entity_id
_entity_poly.type
_entity_poly.pdbx_seq_one_letter_code
_entity_poly.pdbx_strand_id
1 'polypeptide(L)'
;MRVACNAIEGEIVWEGELSKKGRITRLWFRRWAIITSSGHIYSRHLTQKHPQTNRFKLLYHITRETRIHFAIETCILELKTERDGIFRLKAPNPMVLQQCAQRVQGVIERFETQSTESRRKKLYLNTAKVNEEVPPVMLHNSTTDTPVLPTPVGKRDFDISASSLRQKVLNKQGKDYSHKSASAIQEEYLSMNSTHEAILQARKRVHSATNPFEVEEARSDPTPLTSQSDIPSYTRQLLMDRENQADDVVPQRQSADLSKVPVVMATPSLFKAFNLLDLSKKHRRAMSIGSLLETSTLAIQYFNPEFDPASEESDPKGVRTILHQRFLEALDASVCESQKDIVLVLDKPGLRMINQLILNKAELKKCGVAVIQSIHSAKRHAYPENQAVYVIDPLYRENGVSSLDLCVFDLITTPRHFLCGTILLLTMLPDAEVRRLWKNSVLLRALRLPPAVIGGNVEILNENMVLLNTLNKESLFFMPMHPDYSDLLNRTALNLCSLLVSLNEFPYFRFDVDQPMTGQIAAKTYMFLEKRVRNDADFWYRGVLDIQNRSTVLIVSRLSDLITPLLHSIAYEAMFQDYLHASRDGKVSVNPHNLLTFLAGGLPASINMDETNELWEAIRDLRLERADETLQSFLQRYEQSLEISNRRESPLRSIAVVSRNLENALTFRESCDNHLSVINVLKRIDELFHLKQLCSLEQTVCSSFLPTGGSLSLTELLPMIRRIMKEVTLGEQEKLRLLLITLFSYPSLLASPEWEALVQAAALHVDEYIAALAAAEHIVANADGPRYSAEYRRCNAEHVDSEHTLEDIVYIRNTPYVASILKMVRDDYLSRDDFPFLLKPPAGYSVKSDKPPPAVEETHADFTPKRKRRLILVVVGGLTYTELHHLRTLSKALEQQLVIVTTSMFNPQAFVKALSEVSIED
;
A
#
# COMPACT_ATOMS: atom_id res chain seq x y z
N MET A 1 36.14 -10.89 40.44
CA MET A 1 34.76 -10.93 39.92
C MET A 1 34.76 -10.41 38.48
N ARG A 2 34.32 -11.21 37.51
CA ARG A 2 33.81 -10.67 36.23
C ARG A 2 32.37 -10.24 36.50
N VAL A 3 32.02 -8.97 36.27
CA VAL A 3 30.63 -8.51 36.40
C VAL A 3 29.92 -8.90 35.10
N ALA A 4 28.85 -9.70 35.20
CA ALA A 4 28.10 -10.16 34.04
C ALA A 4 27.28 -9.03 33.42
N CYS A 5 26.97 -9.16 32.13
CA CYS A 5 26.29 -8.16 31.31
C CYS A 5 24.88 -7.84 31.82
N ASN A 6 24.73 -6.82 32.69
CA ASN A 6 23.43 -6.20 33.03
C ASN A 6 23.55 -4.89 33.86
N ALA A 7 24.62 -4.10 33.66
CA ALA A 7 24.82 -2.84 34.37
C ALA A 7 24.59 -1.63 33.45
N ILE A 8 24.08 -0.52 34.00
CA ILE A 8 24.22 0.78 33.35
C ILE A 8 25.59 1.33 33.75
N GLU A 9 26.42 1.58 32.75
CA GLU A 9 27.75 2.18 32.90
C GLU A 9 27.78 3.54 32.21
N GLY A 10 28.34 4.56 32.86
CA GLY A 10 28.40 5.89 32.26
C GLY A 10 29.26 6.90 33.04
N GLU A 11 29.58 8.01 32.37
CA GLU A 11 30.11 9.19 33.05
C GLU A 11 29.00 9.93 33.78
N ILE A 12 29.17 10.06 35.09
CA ILE A 12 28.18 10.61 36.01
C ILE A 12 28.90 11.49 37.01
N VAL A 13 28.26 12.59 37.42
CA VAL A 13 28.81 13.53 38.40
C VAL A 13 28.04 13.36 39.70
N TRP A 14 28.70 13.06 40.82
CA TRP A 14 28.01 12.86 42.11
C TRP A 14 28.48 13.87 43.17
N GLU A 15 27.58 14.27 44.07
CA GLU A 15 27.89 15.21 45.15
C GLU A 15 28.55 14.45 46.32
N GLY A 16 29.80 14.77 46.60
CA GLY A 16 30.57 14.18 47.71
C GLY A 16 31.02 15.25 48.70
N GLU A 17 31.02 14.91 49.99
CA GLU A 17 31.52 15.78 51.05
C GLU A 17 33.03 15.63 51.24
N LEU A 18 33.76 16.75 51.17
CA LEU A 18 35.17 16.84 51.49
C LEU A 18 35.34 17.56 52.84
N SER A 19 35.67 16.82 53.89
CA SER A 19 36.06 17.42 55.17
C SER A 19 37.54 17.82 55.12
N LYS A 20 37.83 19.11 55.32
CA LYS A 20 39.22 19.60 55.45
C LYS A 20 39.27 20.74 56.46
N LYS A 21 40.03 20.55 57.56
CA LYS A 21 40.11 21.49 58.71
C LYS A 21 38.74 21.89 59.28
N GLY A 22 37.86 20.92 59.53
CA GLY A 22 36.57 21.13 60.21
C GLY A 22 35.48 21.83 59.40
N ARG A 23 35.76 22.27 58.16
CA ARG A 23 34.74 22.68 57.20
C ARG A 23 34.41 21.50 56.28
N ILE A 24 33.12 21.22 56.14
CA ILE A 24 32.57 20.28 55.16
C ILE A 24 32.24 21.09 53.91
N THR A 25 32.90 20.80 52.78
CA THR A 25 32.52 21.35 51.47
C THR A 25 31.95 20.25 50.59
N ARG A 26 30.71 20.44 50.11
CA ARG A 26 30.11 19.59 49.08
C ARG A 26 30.71 19.95 47.72
N LEU A 27 31.18 18.94 47.00
CA LEU A 27 31.83 19.08 45.70
C LEU A 27 31.30 18.02 44.74
N TRP A 28 31.14 18.41 43.48
CA TRP A 28 30.66 17.53 42.42
C TRP A 28 31.83 16.81 41.74
N PHE A 29 31.89 15.49 41.85
CA PHE A 29 32.98 14.66 41.33
C PHE A 29 32.53 13.90 40.07
N ARG A 30 33.07 14.26 38.90
CA ARG A 30 32.91 13.51 37.64
C ARG A 30 33.69 12.19 37.76
N ARG A 31 32.99 11.06 37.65
CA ARG A 31 33.56 9.71 37.67
C ARG A 31 32.80 8.80 36.72
N TRP A 32 33.37 7.63 36.46
CA TRP A 32 32.61 6.52 35.91
C TRP A 32 31.82 5.86 37.04
N ALA A 33 30.51 5.65 36.85
CA ALA A 33 29.63 5.00 37.80
C ALA A 33 28.95 3.78 37.18
N ILE A 34 28.67 2.78 38.03
CA ILE A 34 28.07 1.49 37.66
C ILE A 34 26.97 1.18 38.67
N ILE A 35 25.75 0.96 38.20
CA ILE A 35 24.61 0.49 39.00
C ILE A 35 24.43 -1.00 38.75
N THR A 36 24.62 -1.84 39.78
CA THR A 36 24.45 -3.29 39.64
C THR A 36 22.97 -3.71 39.71
N SER A 37 22.67 -4.89 39.16
CA SER A 37 21.38 -5.58 39.35
C SER A 37 21.06 -5.91 40.81
N SER A 38 22.07 -5.89 41.69
CA SER A 38 21.97 -6.06 43.16
C SER A 38 21.85 -4.74 43.93
N GLY A 39 21.54 -3.62 43.27
CA GLY A 39 21.27 -2.34 43.92
C GLY A 39 22.48 -1.60 44.52
N HIS A 40 23.70 -2.00 44.16
CA HIS A 40 24.91 -1.33 44.63
C HIS A 40 25.39 -0.32 43.57
N ILE A 41 25.69 0.91 44.00
CA ILE A 41 26.25 1.97 43.13
C ILE A 41 27.74 2.08 43.39
N TYR A 42 28.57 1.72 42.41
CA TYR A 42 30.03 1.79 42.47
C TYR A 42 30.59 2.93 41.62
N SER A 43 31.77 3.45 41.99
CA SER A 43 32.53 4.42 41.19
C SER A 43 33.96 3.97 40.87
N ARG A 44 34.45 4.40 39.70
CA ARG A 44 35.80 4.19 39.16
C ARG A 44 36.44 5.55 38.80
N HIS A 45 37.75 5.70 39.03
CA HIS A 45 38.51 6.84 38.48
C HIS A 45 38.78 6.62 36.98
N LEU A 46 38.71 7.67 36.17
CA LEU A 46 39.14 7.61 34.75
C LEU A 46 40.66 7.67 34.56
N THR A 47 41.41 8.03 35.61
CA THR A 47 42.79 8.54 35.49
C THR A 47 43.82 7.61 36.12
N GLN A 48 44.10 6.46 35.49
CA GLN A 48 45.31 5.65 35.76
C GLN A 48 45.69 4.82 34.52
N LYS A 49 46.89 5.03 33.98
CA LYS A 49 47.38 4.37 32.74
C LYS A 49 47.91 2.93 32.95
N HIS A 50 47.63 2.29 34.09
CA HIS A 50 48.08 0.91 34.38
C HIS A 50 46.91 0.02 34.84
N PRO A 51 46.68 -1.15 34.21
CA PRO A 51 45.40 -1.86 34.31
C PRO A 51 45.25 -2.82 35.51
N GLN A 52 46.16 -2.80 36.50
CA GLN A 52 46.32 -3.95 37.42
C GLN A 52 45.63 -3.86 38.80
N THR A 53 44.97 -2.76 39.19
CA THR A 53 44.08 -2.77 40.37
C THR A 53 42.80 -1.93 40.18
N ASN A 54 41.76 -2.54 39.60
CA ASN A 54 40.41 -1.95 39.50
C ASN A 54 39.73 -1.84 40.88
N ARG A 55 40.15 -0.86 41.70
CA ARG A 55 39.51 -0.53 42.99
C ARG A 55 38.22 0.28 42.76
N PHE A 56 37.10 -0.41 42.62
CA PHE A 56 35.77 0.19 42.70
C PHE A 56 35.49 0.67 44.12
N LYS A 57 35.03 1.92 44.29
CA LYS A 57 34.51 2.42 45.58
C LYS A 57 32.99 2.41 45.56
N LEU A 58 32.37 1.68 46.47
CA LEU A 58 30.92 1.76 46.75
C LEU A 58 30.57 3.19 47.17
N LEU A 59 29.56 3.77 46.54
CA LEU A 59 29.03 5.11 46.85
C LEU A 59 27.70 5.04 47.60
N TYR A 60 26.82 4.12 47.20
CA TYR A 60 25.47 3.99 47.76
C TYR A 60 24.96 2.56 47.65
N HIS A 61 24.04 2.20 48.54
CA HIS A 61 23.32 0.93 48.55
C HIS A 61 21.82 1.22 48.54
N ILE A 62 21.13 0.80 47.48
CA ILE A 62 19.69 0.99 47.32
C ILE A 62 18.95 0.00 48.23
N THR A 63 17.97 0.49 49.00
CA THR A 63 17.17 -0.31 49.95
C THR A 63 15.68 -0.16 49.67
N ARG A 64 14.84 -1.00 50.30
CA ARG A 64 13.37 -0.84 50.29
C ARG A 64 12.91 0.53 50.81
N GLU A 65 13.67 1.16 51.72
CA GLU A 65 13.37 2.49 52.30
C GLU A 65 13.87 3.66 51.41
N THR A 66 14.54 3.40 50.29
CA THR A 66 15.15 4.44 49.44
C THR A 66 14.14 5.11 48.53
N ARG A 67 13.73 6.34 48.86
CA ARG A 67 12.87 7.18 48.04
C ARG A 67 13.67 7.85 46.91
N ILE A 68 13.10 7.87 45.70
CA ILE A 68 13.67 8.53 44.53
C ILE A 68 13.03 9.91 44.36
N HIS A 69 13.86 10.95 44.26
CA HIS A 69 13.45 12.27 43.76
C HIS A 69 14.30 12.62 42.53
N PHE A 70 13.74 13.29 41.53
CA PHE A 70 14.52 13.79 40.39
C PHE A 70 13.98 15.13 39.88
N ALA A 71 14.88 15.96 39.39
CA ALA A 71 14.58 17.26 38.78
C ALA A 71 15.15 17.28 37.35
N ILE A 72 14.26 17.37 36.37
CA ILE A 72 14.61 17.31 34.94
C ILE A 72 15.44 18.54 34.55
N GLU A 73 15.02 19.74 34.97
CA GLU A 73 15.68 21.03 34.73
C GLU A 73 17.18 21.04 35.11
N THR A 74 17.50 20.47 36.28
CA THR A 74 18.89 20.45 36.79
C THR A 74 19.65 19.18 36.38
N CYS A 75 18.94 18.19 35.82
CA CYS A 75 19.36 16.81 35.57
C CYS A 75 19.92 16.11 36.83
N ILE A 76 19.31 16.34 37.99
CA ILE A 76 19.71 15.73 39.28
C ILE A 76 18.72 14.65 39.70
N LEU A 77 19.25 13.50 40.11
CA LEU A 77 18.60 12.39 40.80
C LEU A 77 19.07 12.41 42.27
N GLU A 78 18.16 12.55 43.22
CA GLU A 78 18.43 12.40 44.64
C GLU A 78 17.85 11.07 45.14
N LEU A 79 18.69 10.25 45.78
CA LEU A 79 18.26 9.04 46.49
C LEU A 79 18.32 9.32 47.99
N LYS A 80 17.20 9.11 48.69
CA LYS A 80 17.06 9.43 50.11
C LYS A 80 16.47 8.25 50.87
N THR A 81 17.22 7.76 51.85
CA THR A 81 16.78 6.71 52.78
C THR A 81 16.49 7.37 54.14
N GLU A 82 15.57 6.82 54.93
CA GLU A 82 15.09 7.50 56.16
C GLU A 82 16.12 7.53 57.29
N ARG A 83 17.13 6.65 57.24
CA ARG A 83 18.16 6.50 58.28
C ARG A 83 19.52 7.09 57.91
N ASP A 84 19.80 7.31 56.62
CA ASP A 84 21.13 7.69 56.15
C ASP A 84 21.14 8.45 54.81
N GLY A 85 22.13 9.33 54.67
CA GLY A 85 22.67 9.94 53.44
C GLY A 85 21.72 10.25 52.27
N ILE A 86 21.49 11.55 52.00
CA ILE A 86 21.03 12.00 50.68
C ILE A 86 22.18 11.81 49.68
N PHE A 87 22.02 10.90 48.72
CA PHE A 87 22.98 10.69 47.64
C PHE A 87 22.49 11.41 46.38
N ARG A 88 23.28 12.37 45.87
CA ARG A 88 22.96 13.12 44.66
C ARG A 88 23.81 12.71 43.46
N LEU A 89 23.12 12.53 42.35
CA LEU A 89 23.66 12.08 41.08
C LEU A 89 23.18 13.04 39.99
N LYS A 90 24.10 13.73 39.31
CA LYS A 90 23.80 14.57 38.16
C LYS A 90 24.13 13.83 36.86
N ALA A 91 23.11 13.64 36.04
CA ALA A 91 23.19 13.03 34.72
C ALA A 91 23.66 14.06 33.66
N PRO A 92 24.30 13.62 32.56
CA PRO A 92 24.71 14.52 31.48
C PRO A 92 23.55 15.02 30.60
N ASN A 93 22.41 14.31 30.58
CA ASN A 93 21.20 14.68 29.86
C ASN A 93 19.95 14.02 30.53
N PRO A 94 18.71 14.47 30.23
CA PRO A 94 17.52 13.95 30.90
C PRO A 94 17.15 12.51 30.50
N MET A 95 17.63 12.00 29.36
CA MET A 95 17.41 10.60 28.95
C MET A 95 18.22 9.63 29.82
N VAL A 96 19.49 9.94 30.11
CA VAL A 96 20.33 9.18 31.05
C VAL A 96 19.78 9.31 32.48
N LEU A 97 19.23 10.47 32.85
CA LEU A 97 18.52 10.65 34.12
C LEU A 97 17.34 9.68 34.24
N GLN A 98 16.49 9.61 33.21
CA GLN A 98 15.34 8.71 33.16
C GLN A 98 15.76 7.24 33.21
N GLN A 99 16.77 6.82 32.44
CA GLN A 99 17.30 5.46 32.46
C GLN A 99 17.86 5.08 33.85
N CYS A 100 18.58 5.99 34.52
CA CYS A 100 19.06 5.76 35.88
C CYS A 100 17.89 5.66 36.88
N ALA A 101 16.91 6.56 36.81
CA ALA A 101 15.74 6.54 37.68
C ALA A 101 14.92 5.25 37.51
N GLN A 102 14.64 4.84 36.26
CA GLN A 102 13.95 3.59 35.94
C GLN A 102 14.73 2.36 36.42
N ARG A 103 16.08 2.36 36.34
CA ARG A 103 16.89 1.23 36.83
C ARG A 103 16.96 1.15 38.36
N VAL A 104 16.96 2.29 39.06
CA VAL A 104 16.86 2.33 40.54
C VAL A 104 15.46 1.89 40.97
N GLN A 105 14.40 2.37 40.31
CA GLN A 105 13.02 1.93 40.58
C GLN A 105 12.85 0.42 40.35
N GLY A 106 13.31 -0.11 39.20
CA GLY A 106 13.28 -1.53 38.91
C GLY A 106 14.22 -2.40 39.77
N VAL A 107 15.07 -1.80 40.62
CA VAL A 107 15.79 -2.48 41.71
C VAL A 107 14.93 -2.51 42.98
N ILE A 108 14.25 -1.41 43.31
CA ILE A 108 13.33 -1.34 44.46
C ILE A 108 12.14 -2.30 44.26
N GLU A 109 11.51 -2.29 43.08
CA GLU A 109 10.39 -3.19 42.73
C GLU A 109 10.76 -4.67 42.90
N ARG A 110 12.01 -5.06 42.58
CA ARG A 110 12.52 -6.44 42.80
C ARG A 110 12.69 -6.80 44.27
N PHE A 111 12.87 -5.83 45.15
CA PHE A 111 12.80 -6.05 46.59
C PHE A 111 11.35 -6.13 47.08
N GLU A 112 10.35 -5.63 46.35
CA GLU A 112 8.94 -5.65 46.74
C GLU A 112 8.19 -6.92 46.30
N THR A 113 8.61 -7.58 45.20
CA THR A 113 8.00 -8.81 44.64
C THR A 113 8.07 -10.07 45.53
N GLN A 114 8.36 -9.92 46.82
CA GLN A 114 8.20 -10.95 47.86
C GLN A 114 6.98 -10.71 48.77
N SER A 115 6.20 -9.65 48.53
CA SER A 115 4.97 -9.33 49.27
C SER A 115 3.77 -9.27 48.32
N THR A 116 2.61 -9.73 48.78
CA THR A 116 1.38 -9.83 47.99
C THR A 116 0.78 -8.47 47.63
N GLU A 117 0.24 -8.41 46.41
CA GLU A 117 -0.76 -7.46 45.86
C GLU A 117 -0.93 -6.08 46.53
N SER A 118 -0.56 -5.02 45.80
CA SER A 118 -1.31 -3.76 45.90
C SER A 118 -1.33 -2.99 44.57
N ARG A 119 -2.48 -2.38 44.24
CA ARG A 119 -2.66 -1.54 43.06
C ARG A 119 -2.11 -0.13 43.32
N ARG A 120 -1.19 0.38 42.48
CA ARG A 120 -1.30 1.72 41.83
C ARG A 120 -0.13 2.12 40.92
N LYS A 121 -0.49 2.83 39.84
CA LYS A 121 0.28 3.84 39.08
C LYS A 121 1.79 3.56 38.83
N LYS A 122 2.09 2.97 37.67
CA LYS A 122 3.36 3.25 36.97
C LYS A 122 3.50 4.77 36.78
N LEU A 123 4.67 5.34 37.11
CA LEU A 123 4.99 6.76 36.91
C LEU A 123 5.24 7.07 35.42
N TYR A 124 4.17 7.12 34.64
CA TYR A 124 4.23 7.68 33.29
C TYR A 124 4.35 9.20 33.37
N LEU A 125 5.46 9.71 32.84
CA LEU A 125 5.68 11.13 32.63
C LEU A 125 4.70 11.60 31.54
N ASN A 126 3.85 12.59 31.82
CA ASN A 126 3.02 13.19 30.79
C ASN A 126 3.88 14.09 29.90
N THR A 127 4.37 13.51 28.79
CA THR A 127 5.31 14.14 27.87
C THR A 127 4.77 15.39 27.18
N ALA A 128 3.44 15.61 27.17
CA ALA A 128 2.87 16.87 26.71
C ALA A 128 3.34 18.05 27.58
N LYS A 129 3.16 17.97 28.91
CA LYS A 129 3.58 19.05 29.84
C LYS A 129 5.09 19.31 29.82
N VAL A 130 5.90 18.26 29.74
CA VAL A 130 7.37 18.40 29.75
C VAL A 130 7.89 19.09 28.48
N ASN A 131 7.14 19.02 27.37
CA ASN A 131 7.43 19.78 26.15
C ASN A 131 6.92 21.23 26.19
N GLU A 132 6.09 21.62 27.16
CA GLU A 132 5.66 23.00 27.40
C GLU A 132 6.59 23.73 28.38
N GLU A 133 7.11 23.02 29.38
CA GLU A 133 7.87 23.59 30.50
C GLU A 133 9.41 23.66 30.25
N VAL A 134 9.94 22.98 29.22
CA VAL A 134 11.40 22.95 28.92
C VAL A 134 11.76 23.69 27.62
N PRO A 135 12.54 24.78 27.65
CA PRO A 135 13.00 25.46 26.43
C PRO A 135 14.04 24.61 25.66
N PRO A 136 14.04 24.63 24.32
CA PRO A 136 14.88 23.75 23.51
C PRO A 136 16.37 24.08 23.59
N VAL A 137 17.22 23.05 23.46
CA VAL A 137 18.68 23.17 23.44
C VAL A 137 19.14 23.93 22.19
N MET A 138 19.84 25.04 22.40
CA MET A 138 20.51 25.78 21.32
C MET A 138 21.70 24.98 20.77
N LEU A 139 21.74 24.77 19.46
CA LEU A 139 22.90 24.23 18.77
C LEU A 139 23.70 25.37 18.13
N HIS A 140 24.98 25.48 18.49
CA HIS A 140 25.91 26.43 17.88
C HIS A 140 26.62 25.80 16.69
N ASN A 141 26.67 26.51 15.57
CA ASN A 141 27.34 26.09 14.35
C ASN A 141 28.71 26.78 14.26
N SER A 142 29.79 26.06 13.95
CA SER A 142 31.17 26.58 14.06
C SER A 142 31.58 27.62 13.01
N THR A 143 30.64 28.07 12.16
CA THR A 143 30.87 28.96 11.02
C THR A 143 29.91 30.16 10.95
N THR A 144 28.91 30.26 11.83
CA THR A 144 27.91 31.36 11.82
C THR A 144 27.44 31.68 13.24
N ASP A 145 27.68 32.91 13.68
CA ASP A 145 27.49 33.35 15.08
C ASP A 145 26.02 33.73 15.43
N THR A 146 25.05 33.05 14.83
CA THR A 146 23.61 33.27 15.03
C THR A 146 22.91 32.01 15.55
N PRO A 147 22.14 32.09 16.66
CA PRO A 147 21.47 30.92 17.24
C PRO A 147 20.24 30.52 16.43
N VAL A 148 20.13 29.23 16.10
CA VAL A 148 18.98 28.66 15.38
C VAL A 148 18.07 27.92 16.36
N LEU A 149 16.86 28.42 16.56
CA LEU A 149 15.81 27.75 17.33
C LEU A 149 15.15 26.62 16.50
N PRO A 150 14.98 25.40 17.05
CA PRO A 150 14.21 24.35 16.39
C PRO A 150 12.71 24.64 16.50
N THR A 151 12.03 24.82 15.36
CA THR A 151 10.57 25.01 15.32
C THR A 151 9.79 23.70 15.50
N PRO A 152 8.65 23.71 16.22
CA PRO A 152 7.82 22.52 16.41
C PRO A 152 7.22 22.02 15.10
N VAL A 153 7.19 20.70 14.94
CA VAL A 153 7.11 20.02 13.63
C VAL A 153 5.72 20.10 12.96
N GLY A 154 4.69 20.61 13.64
CA GLY A 154 3.33 20.74 13.11
C GLY A 154 3.10 21.76 11.98
N LYS A 155 4.15 22.43 11.47
CA LYS A 155 4.07 23.40 10.37
C LYS A 155 4.63 22.93 9.02
N ARG A 156 5.33 21.79 8.96
CA ARG A 156 6.12 21.43 7.76
C ARG A 156 5.30 21.16 6.50
N ASP A 157 4.04 20.75 6.64
CA ASP A 157 3.14 20.53 5.49
C ASP A 157 2.70 21.86 4.80
N PHE A 158 2.98 23.02 5.40
CA PHE A 158 2.68 24.35 4.83
C PHE A 158 3.88 24.99 4.12
N ASP A 159 5.12 24.57 4.43
CA ASP A 159 6.34 25.17 3.89
C ASP A 159 6.76 24.56 2.54
N ILE A 160 5.94 24.78 1.51
CA ILE A 160 6.48 24.82 0.14
C ILE A 160 7.58 25.88 0.15
N SER A 161 8.82 25.50 -0.23
CA SER A 161 9.97 26.39 -0.08
C SER A 161 9.67 27.77 -0.69
N ALA A 162 10.03 28.85 0.01
CA ALA A 162 9.71 30.21 -0.45
C ALA A 162 10.25 30.46 -1.88
N SER A 163 11.39 29.85 -2.22
CA SER A 163 11.92 29.70 -3.57
C SER A 163 10.92 29.07 -4.55
N SER A 164 10.44 27.85 -4.29
CA SER A 164 9.47 27.14 -5.14
C SER A 164 8.15 27.89 -5.29
N LEU A 165 7.63 28.51 -4.21
CA LEU A 165 6.36 29.23 -4.24
C LEU A 165 6.50 30.53 -5.05
N ARG A 166 7.56 31.32 -4.81
CA ARG A 166 7.89 32.50 -5.64
C ARG A 166 8.06 32.13 -7.10
N GLN A 167 8.79 31.05 -7.40
CA GLN A 167 9.05 30.58 -8.77
C GLN A 167 7.76 30.15 -9.49
N LYS A 168 6.84 29.44 -8.80
CA LYS A 168 5.52 29.08 -9.36
C LYS A 168 4.61 30.30 -9.59
N VAL A 169 4.72 31.38 -8.81
CA VAL A 169 3.93 32.62 -9.01
C VAL A 169 4.55 33.52 -10.09
N LEU A 170 5.87 33.72 -10.08
CA LEU A 170 6.63 34.44 -11.13
C LEU A 170 6.30 33.87 -12.52
N ASN A 171 6.35 32.54 -12.67
CA ASN A 171 6.03 31.84 -13.91
C ASN A 171 4.56 31.98 -14.37
N LYS A 172 3.64 32.43 -13.50
CA LYS A 172 2.22 32.66 -13.83
C LYS A 172 1.85 34.13 -14.07
N GLN A 173 2.53 35.09 -13.44
CA GLN A 173 2.11 36.51 -13.47
C GLN A 173 3.16 37.50 -13.99
N GLY A 174 4.45 37.15 -14.08
CA GLY A 174 5.51 38.06 -14.54
C GLY A 174 5.83 39.25 -13.62
N LYS A 175 5.06 39.47 -12.53
CA LYS A 175 5.42 40.34 -11.41
C LYS A 175 6.59 39.74 -10.64
N ASP A 176 7.49 40.60 -10.14
CA ASP A 176 8.54 40.18 -9.22
C ASP A 176 8.02 40.04 -7.77
N TYR A 177 8.40 38.93 -7.14
CA TYR A 177 8.07 38.56 -5.77
C TYR A 177 9.33 38.28 -4.92
N SER A 178 10.52 38.61 -5.44
CA SER A 178 11.85 38.53 -4.78
C SER A 178 11.91 39.08 -3.35
N HIS A 179 11.15 40.14 -3.05
CA HIS A 179 11.16 40.83 -1.77
C HIS A 179 9.96 40.52 -0.85
N LYS A 180 8.93 39.77 -1.29
CA LYS A 180 7.73 39.46 -0.48
C LYS A 180 7.88 38.15 0.31
N SER A 181 7.39 38.10 1.55
CA SER A 181 7.36 36.86 2.35
C SER A 181 6.38 35.84 1.76
N ALA A 182 6.60 34.55 2.01
CA ALA A 182 5.72 33.48 1.52
C ALA A 182 4.26 33.70 1.96
N SER A 183 4.05 34.06 3.24
CA SER A 183 2.73 34.39 3.81
C SER A 183 2.04 35.53 3.05
N ALA A 184 2.74 36.63 2.76
CA ALA A 184 2.14 37.77 2.04
C ALA A 184 1.79 37.42 0.58
N ILE A 185 2.56 36.55 -0.08
CA ILE A 185 2.25 36.03 -1.41
C ILE A 185 0.99 35.14 -1.36
N GLN A 186 0.85 34.35 -0.29
CA GLN A 186 -0.25 33.42 -0.09
C GLN A 186 -1.55 34.13 0.32
N GLU A 187 -1.48 35.18 1.13
CA GLU A 187 -2.59 36.10 1.41
C GLU A 187 -3.04 36.86 0.16
N GLU A 188 -2.10 37.38 -0.65
CA GLU A 188 -2.41 38.00 -1.95
C GLU A 188 -3.14 37.01 -2.87
N TYR A 189 -2.69 35.75 -2.92
CA TYR A 189 -3.33 34.69 -3.71
C TYR A 189 -4.73 34.31 -3.18
N LEU A 190 -4.90 34.16 -1.87
CA LEU A 190 -6.19 33.86 -1.25
C LEU A 190 -7.21 35.01 -1.42
N SER A 191 -6.76 36.27 -1.40
CA SER A 191 -7.63 37.44 -1.62
C SER A 191 -8.25 37.48 -3.03
N MET A 192 -7.61 36.84 -4.02
CA MET A 192 -8.10 36.76 -5.40
C MET A 192 -9.19 35.69 -5.61
N ASN A 193 -9.52 34.89 -4.60
CA ASN A 193 -10.59 33.88 -4.69
C ASN A 193 -12.02 34.45 -4.72
N SER A 194 -12.21 35.77 -4.69
CA SER A 194 -13.49 36.40 -5.09
C SER A 194 -13.89 36.04 -6.54
N THR A 195 -12.92 35.63 -7.36
CA THR A 195 -13.15 35.00 -8.66
C THR A 195 -14.00 33.72 -8.59
N HIS A 196 -13.98 32.97 -7.48
CA HIS A 196 -14.79 31.77 -7.29
C HIS A 196 -16.29 32.11 -7.26
N GLU A 197 -16.69 33.16 -6.53
CA GLU A 197 -18.08 33.63 -6.54
C GLU A 197 -18.48 34.20 -7.90
N ALA A 198 -17.59 34.93 -8.58
CA ALA A 198 -17.84 35.42 -9.93
C ALA A 198 -18.05 34.28 -10.93
N ILE A 199 -17.27 33.19 -10.84
CA ILE A 199 -17.41 31.98 -11.66
C ILE A 199 -18.71 31.24 -11.32
N LEU A 200 -19.12 31.17 -10.05
CA LEU A 200 -20.40 30.57 -9.65
C LEU A 200 -21.60 31.39 -10.13
N GLN A 201 -21.54 32.72 -10.08
CA GLN A 201 -22.58 33.59 -10.64
C GLN A 201 -22.63 33.49 -12.18
N ALA A 202 -21.47 33.38 -12.85
CA ALA A 202 -21.41 33.13 -14.29
C ALA A 202 -22.02 31.77 -14.65
N ARG A 203 -21.66 30.69 -13.94
CA ARG A 203 -22.25 29.35 -14.14
C ARG A 203 -23.76 29.33 -13.91
N LYS A 204 -24.28 30.02 -12.88
CA LYS A 204 -25.73 30.18 -12.67
C LYS A 204 -26.42 30.85 -13.87
N ARG A 205 -25.82 31.89 -14.45
CA ARG A 205 -26.34 32.57 -15.65
C ARG A 205 -26.25 31.72 -16.93
N VAL A 206 -25.26 30.83 -17.03
CA VAL A 206 -25.13 29.89 -18.15
C VAL A 206 -26.16 28.76 -18.05
N HIS A 207 -26.38 28.18 -16.88
CA HIS A 207 -27.40 27.12 -16.72
C HIS A 207 -28.84 27.63 -16.93
N SER A 208 -29.14 28.91 -16.68
CA SER A 208 -30.40 29.53 -17.09
C SER A 208 -30.52 29.81 -18.60
N ALA A 209 -29.47 29.54 -19.40
CA ALA A 209 -29.39 29.89 -20.83
C ALA A 209 -29.13 28.67 -21.75
N THR A 210 -29.05 27.46 -21.20
CA THR A 210 -28.76 26.23 -21.97
C THR A 210 -29.82 25.16 -21.78
N ASN A 211 -31.02 25.39 -22.32
CA ASN A 211 -32.01 24.32 -22.55
C ASN A 211 -32.67 24.50 -23.94
N PRO A 212 -32.04 24.00 -25.03
CA PRO A 212 -32.51 24.21 -26.40
C PRO A 212 -33.00 22.91 -27.07
N PHE A 213 -33.94 22.20 -26.44
CA PHE A 213 -34.68 21.09 -27.04
C PHE A 213 -36.08 21.00 -26.41
N GLU A 214 -37.06 21.70 -26.99
CA GLU A 214 -38.52 21.43 -26.90
C GLU A 214 -39.35 22.52 -27.64
N VAL A 215 -39.16 22.67 -28.95
CA VAL A 215 -40.11 23.40 -29.82
C VAL A 215 -40.13 22.81 -31.24
N GLU A 216 -40.88 21.72 -31.47
CA GLU A 216 -41.60 21.50 -32.74
C GLU A 216 -42.65 20.37 -32.67
N GLU A 217 -43.71 20.55 -31.87
CA GLU A 217 -44.99 19.87 -32.12
C GLU A 217 -46.17 20.65 -31.50
N ALA A 218 -47.41 20.25 -31.81
CA ALA A 218 -48.68 20.82 -31.32
C ALA A 218 -48.95 22.33 -31.58
N ARG A 219 -49.51 22.63 -32.76
CA ARG A 219 -50.54 23.69 -32.90
C ARG A 219 -51.92 23.15 -32.47
N SER A 220 -52.93 24.04 -32.31
CA SER A 220 -54.33 23.79 -31.86
C SER A 220 -54.46 23.18 -30.45
N ASP A 221 -55.17 23.72 -29.45
CA ASP A 221 -56.39 24.56 -29.45
C ASP A 221 -56.63 25.20 -28.04
N PRO A 222 -57.72 25.96 -27.77
CA PRO A 222 -57.79 26.89 -26.63
C PRO A 222 -58.86 26.64 -25.52
N THR A 223 -58.48 26.87 -24.25
CA THR A 223 -59.34 27.30 -23.09
C THR A 223 -60.45 26.34 -22.60
N PRO A 224 -61.27 26.62 -21.54
CA PRO A 224 -61.16 27.56 -20.39
C PRO A 224 -61.49 26.98 -18.96
N LEU A 225 -61.23 27.77 -17.88
CA LEU A 225 -61.86 27.75 -16.52
C LEU A 225 -61.60 26.49 -15.61
N THR A 226 -61.74 26.47 -14.27
CA THR A 226 -62.25 27.42 -13.23
C THR A 226 -61.63 27.17 -11.83
N SER A 227 -61.36 28.22 -11.01
CA SER A 227 -61.41 28.32 -9.51
C SER A 227 -60.76 27.23 -8.59
N GLN A 228 -60.22 27.48 -7.37
CA GLN A 228 -60.33 28.55 -6.35
C GLN A 228 -58.91 28.86 -5.76
N SER A 229 -58.53 30.12 -5.49
CA SER A 229 -58.51 30.82 -4.17
C SER A 229 -57.44 30.29 -3.18
N ASP A 230 -56.68 31.11 -2.41
CA ASP A 230 -56.69 32.57 -2.16
C ASP A 230 -55.28 33.20 -2.00
N ILE A 231 -55.19 34.53 -2.12
CA ILE A 231 -53.98 35.36 -1.84
C ILE A 231 -54.40 36.67 -1.14
N PRO A 232 -53.69 37.08 -0.08
CA PRO A 232 -53.44 38.50 0.22
C PRO A 232 -51.92 38.79 0.18
N SER A 233 -51.32 39.57 -0.74
CA SER A 233 -51.65 40.86 -1.40
C SER A 233 -51.14 42.10 -0.66
N TYR A 234 -50.19 42.82 -1.30
CA TYR A 234 -50.32 44.22 -1.75
C TYR A 234 -49.06 44.57 -2.59
N THR A 235 -49.11 44.99 -3.87
CA THR A 235 -49.62 46.27 -4.46
C THR A 235 -48.41 47.18 -4.81
N ARG A 236 -48.00 47.28 -6.09
CA ARG A 236 -48.27 48.39 -7.06
C ARG A 236 -47.56 49.73 -6.71
N GLN A 237 -47.13 50.59 -7.64
CA GLN A 237 -47.04 50.58 -9.12
C GLN A 237 -46.07 51.69 -9.61
N LEU A 238 -45.64 51.61 -10.89
CA LEU A 238 -45.37 52.70 -11.87
C LEU A 238 -44.72 54.01 -11.38
N LEU A 239 -43.52 54.38 -11.87
CA LEU A 239 -43.28 55.11 -13.13
C LEU A 239 -44.05 56.44 -13.27
N MET A 240 -43.32 57.58 -13.34
CA MET A 240 -43.24 58.45 -14.53
C MET A 240 -42.18 59.57 -14.38
N ASP A 241 -41.59 59.97 -15.52
CA ASP A 241 -41.07 61.30 -15.93
C ASP A 241 -40.51 62.31 -14.91
N ARG A 242 -39.24 62.76 -15.07
CA ARG A 242 -38.82 64.01 -15.80
C ARG A 242 -37.36 64.40 -15.54
N GLU A 243 -36.83 65.29 -16.39
CA GLU A 243 -35.45 65.78 -16.40
C GLU A 243 -35.27 67.21 -15.80
N ASN A 244 -33.99 67.59 -15.66
CA ASN A 244 -33.39 68.92 -15.85
C ASN A 244 -33.11 69.87 -14.65
N GLN A 245 -31.91 70.48 -14.74
CA GLN A 245 -31.37 71.68 -14.07
C GLN A 245 -31.06 71.64 -12.56
N ALA A 246 -30.16 72.46 -12.02
CA ALA A 246 -28.87 73.02 -12.50
C ALA A 246 -28.21 73.83 -11.36
N ASP A 247 -26.88 73.69 -11.18
CA ASP A 247 -25.94 74.59 -10.47
C ASP A 247 -26.25 74.91 -8.97
N ASP A 248 -25.36 75.42 -8.11
CA ASP A 248 -23.94 75.85 -8.26
C ASP A 248 -23.16 75.71 -6.92
N VAL A 249 -21.91 76.19 -6.90
CA VAL A 249 -21.00 76.51 -5.78
C VAL A 249 -19.99 75.43 -5.36
N VAL A 250 -18.74 75.69 -5.78
CA VAL A 250 -17.49 74.95 -5.54
C VAL A 250 -16.45 75.97 -5.03
N PRO A 251 -15.66 75.69 -3.97
CA PRO A 251 -14.24 75.28 -4.14
C PRO A 251 -13.74 74.37 -2.98
N GLN A 252 -12.52 73.82 -2.84
CA GLN A 252 -11.23 73.76 -3.56
C GLN A 252 -10.43 72.55 -2.94
N ARG A 253 -9.32 71.96 -3.43
CA ARG A 253 -8.28 72.22 -4.46
C ARG A 253 -7.81 70.89 -5.11
N GLN A 254 -7.24 71.00 -6.32
CA GLN A 254 -6.02 70.38 -6.89
C GLN A 254 -5.63 68.91 -6.53
N SER A 255 -5.13 68.08 -7.45
CA SER A 255 -4.78 68.29 -8.88
C SER A 255 -4.89 66.99 -9.69
N ALA A 256 -5.14 67.10 -10.99
CA ALA A 256 -5.24 65.97 -11.92
C ALA A 256 -4.53 66.29 -13.25
N ASP A 257 -4.16 65.24 -13.99
CA ASP A 257 -4.02 65.20 -15.46
C ASP A 257 -4.28 63.73 -15.89
N LEU A 258 -5.20 63.32 -16.79
CA LEU A 258 -6.02 63.89 -17.89
C LEU A 258 -5.45 63.88 -19.33
N SER A 259 -5.56 62.73 -19.98
CA SER A 259 -5.95 62.62 -21.41
C SER A 259 -6.84 61.36 -21.57
N LYS A 260 -8.09 61.41 -22.05
CA LYS A 260 -8.63 61.80 -23.38
C LYS A 260 -8.12 60.87 -24.50
N VAL A 261 -8.95 60.31 -25.40
CA VAL A 261 -10.41 60.44 -25.66
C VAL A 261 -10.91 59.16 -26.42
N PRO A 262 -12.22 58.82 -26.49
CA PRO A 262 -12.71 57.53 -27.03
C PRO A 262 -12.97 57.54 -28.55
N VAL A 263 -13.40 56.39 -29.14
CA VAL A 263 -14.49 56.25 -30.17
C VAL A 263 -14.56 54.84 -30.83
N VAL A 264 -15.70 54.16 -30.65
CA VAL A 264 -16.51 53.36 -31.63
C VAL A 264 -15.94 52.12 -32.37
N MET A 265 -16.58 50.97 -32.10
CA MET A 265 -16.89 49.78 -32.96
C MET A 265 -15.78 48.98 -33.70
N ALA A 266 -15.69 47.68 -33.35
CA ALA A 266 -16.00 46.59 -34.28
C ALA A 266 -16.27 45.25 -33.55
N THR A 267 -17.26 44.50 -34.00
CA THR A 267 -17.52 43.07 -33.67
C THR A 267 -17.26 42.21 -34.92
N PRO A 268 -17.25 40.86 -34.87
CA PRO A 268 -16.79 39.95 -33.81
C PRO A 268 -15.95 38.77 -34.37
N SER A 269 -14.62 38.68 -34.15
CA SER A 269 -13.84 37.56 -34.74
C SER A 269 -12.46 37.24 -34.11
N LEU A 270 -12.38 37.00 -32.80
CA LEU A 270 -11.18 36.38 -32.19
C LEU A 270 -11.42 35.12 -31.33
N PHE A 271 -12.44 34.32 -31.70
CA PHE A 271 -12.37 32.88 -31.50
C PHE A 271 -11.29 32.29 -32.44
N LYS A 272 -10.01 32.50 -32.10
CA LYS A 272 -8.87 31.95 -32.85
C LYS A 272 -7.69 31.57 -31.96
N ALA A 273 -7.92 30.57 -31.11
CA ALA A 273 -6.97 29.51 -30.77
C ALA A 273 -5.49 29.91 -30.56
N PHE A 274 -5.19 30.67 -29.50
CA PHE A 274 -3.82 30.79 -28.99
C PHE A 274 -3.70 30.45 -27.49
N ASN A 275 -2.84 29.45 -27.23
CA ASN A 275 -2.00 29.30 -26.04
C ASN A 275 -2.54 28.75 -24.71
N LEU A 276 -3.64 28.01 -24.70
CA LEU A 276 -3.75 26.85 -23.77
C LEU A 276 -3.13 25.57 -24.37
N LEU A 277 -3.24 25.38 -25.70
CA LEU A 277 -2.53 24.33 -26.43
C LEU A 277 -1.00 24.50 -26.48
N ASP A 278 -0.45 25.67 -26.15
CA ASP A 278 1.02 25.88 -26.14
C ASP A 278 1.70 25.50 -24.82
N LEU A 279 0.94 25.16 -23.76
CA LEU A 279 1.52 24.57 -22.54
C LEU A 279 1.85 23.07 -22.73
N SER A 280 0.97 22.29 -23.37
CA SER A 280 1.32 20.92 -23.79
C SER A 280 2.31 20.91 -24.97
N LYS A 281 2.46 22.03 -25.70
CA LYS A 281 3.66 22.26 -26.55
C LYS A 281 4.89 22.74 -25.77
N LYS A 282 4.82 23.19 -24.51
CA LYS A 282 6.02 23.50 -23.72
C LYS A 282 6.69 22.22 -23.22
N HIS A 283 5.91 21.25 -22.72
CA HIS A 283 6.43 19.93 -22.39
C HIS A 283 6.91 19.20 -23.66
N ARG A 284 6.11 19.21 -24.75
CA ARG A 284 6.56 18.67 -26.04
C ARG A 284 7.75 19.42 -26.67
N ARG A 285 7.91 20.73 -26.50
CA ARG A 285 9.11 21.48 -26.97
C ARG A 285 10.35 21.23 -26.12
N ALA A 286 10.21 21.03 -24.81
CA ALA A 286 11.31 20.56 -23.97
C ALA A 286 11.81 19.19 -24.47
N MET A 287 10.88 18.27 -24.75
CA MET A 287 11.15 16.93 -25.30
C MET A 287 11.49 16.90 -26.81
N SER A 288 11.44 18.04 -27.52
CA SER A 288 11.64 18.13 -28.98
C SER A 288 12.92 18.89 -29.38
N ILE A 289 13.72 19.33 -28.40
CA ILE A 289 14.98 20.03 -28.63
C ILE A 289 16.09 19.33 -27.83
N GLY A 290 17.17 18.91 -28.50
CA GLY A 290 18.29 18.16 -27.90
C GLY A 290 19.03 18.87 -26.75
N SER A 291 18.71 20.14 -26.47
CA SER A 291 19.22 20.95 -25.37
C SER A 291 19.00 20.32 -23.98
N LEU A 292 18.00 19.43 -23.80
CA LEU A 292 17.84 18.69 -22.54
C LEU A 292 19.10 17.89 -22.16
N LEU A 293 19.79 17.29 -23.14
CA LEU A 293 21.01 16.50 -22.89
C LEU A 293 22.21 17.37 -22.44
N GLU A 294 22.16 18.68 -22.69
CA GLU A 294 23.20 19.64 -22.32
C GLU A 294 22.88 20.41 -21.02
N THR A 295 21.62 20.39 -20.57
CA THR A 295 21.13 21.26 -19.48
C THR A 295 20.40 20.55 -18.35
N SER A 296 20.03 19.27 -18.50
CA SER A 296 19.35 18.52 -17.44
C SER A 296 20.25 18.27 -16.23
N THR A 297 19.70 18.38 -15.03
CA THR A 297 20.26 17.73 -13.84
C THR A 297 20.39 16.22 -14.10
N LEU A 298 21.43 15.59 -13.53
CA LEU A 298 21.82 14.19 -13.79
C LEU A 298 20.86 13.15 -13.15
N ALA A 299 19.57 13.28 -13.43
CA ALA A 299 18.48 12.55 -12.82
C ALA A 299 17.57 11.94 -13.90
N ILE A 300 17.09 10.73 -13.64
CA ILE A 300 16.10 10.07 -14.48
C ILE A 300 14.71 10.64 -14.14
N GLN A 301 13.96 10.98 -15.17
CA GLN A 301 12.64 11.58 -15.04
C GLN A 301 11.57 10.47 -14.91
N TYR A 302 10.40 10.82 -14.37
CA TYR A 302 9.21 9.97 -14.44
C TYR A 302 8.25 10.54 -15.47
N PHE A 303 7.44 9.67 -16.06
CA PHE A 303 6.33 10.12 -16.90
C PHE A 303 5.19 10.67 -16.01
N ASN A 304 5.13 12.00 -15.88
CA ASN A 304 4.07 12.71 -15.15
C ASN A 304 2.91 13.04 -16.11
N PRO A 305 1.68 12.55 -15.87
CA PRO A 305 0.51 13.04 -16.60
C PRO A 305 0.18 14.48 -16.18
N GLU A 306 -0.48 15.25 -17.06
CA GLU A 306 -0.95 16.61 -16.73
C GLU A 306 -1.88 16.59 -15.49
N PHE A 307 -1.82 17.62 -14.65
CA PHE A 307 -2.65 17.69 -13.45
C PHE A 307 -4.11 17.97 -13.82
N ASP A 308 -4.98 16.98 -13.57
CA ASP A 308 -6.43 17.12 -13.68
C ASP A 308 -7.06 17.39 -12.30
N PRO A 309 -7.58 18.61 -12.04
CA PRO A 309 -8.28 18.92 -10.79
C PRO A 309 -9.52 18.06 -10.56
N ALA A 310 -10.18 17.58 -11.63
CA ALA A 310 -11.35 16.72 -11.50
C ALA A 310 -11.01 15.35 -10.88
N SER A 311 -9.74 14.95 -10.87
CA SER A 311 -9.31 13.70 -10.22
C SER A 311 -9.38 13.72 -8.68
N GLU A 312 -9.46 14.89 -8.03
CA GLU A 312 -9.82 15.00 -6.60
C GLU A 312 -11.34 15.07 -6.39
N GLU A 313 -12.11 15.48 -7.40
CA GLU A 313 -13.57 15.48 -7.36
C GLU A 313 -14.19 14.13 -7.77
N SER A 314 -13.51 13.29 -8.55
CA SER A 314 -13.97 11.97 -8.95
C SER A 314 -13.59 10.88 -7.94
N ASP A 315 -14.32 9.77 -7.99
CA ASP A 315 -13.87 8.52 -7.40
C ASP A 315 -12.60 8.01 -8.11
N PRO A 316 -11.72 7.27 -7.42
CA PRO A 316 -10.43 6.86 -7.97
C PRO A 316 -10.58 5.74 -9.01
N LYS A 317 -10.16 6.00 -10.26
CA LYS A 317 -10.17 5.01 -11.36
C LYS A 317 -9.37 3.73 -11.01
N GLY A 318 -9.73 2.61 -11.63
CA GLY A 318 -9.00 1.34 -11.53
C GLY A 318 -7.51 1.47 -11.91
N VAL A 319 -6.67 0.67 -11.25
CA VAL A 319 -5.22 0.65 -11.42
C VAL A 319 -4.82 0.23 -12.83
N ARG A 320 -5.47 -0.81 -13.38
CA ARG A 320 -5.25 -1.25 -14.78
C ARG A 320 -5.60 -0.13 -15.76
N THR A 321 -6.78 0.48 -15.62
CA THR A 321 -7.20 1.62 -16.44
C THR A 321 -6.17 2.77 -16.42
N ILE A 322 -5.66 3.14 -15.24
CA ILE A 322 -4.67 4.21 -15.10
C ILE A 322 -3.33 3.85 -15.75
N LEU A 323 -2.81 2.64 -15.51
CA LEU A 323 -1.52 2.20 -16.03
C LEU A 323 -1.56 1.96 -17.55
N HIS A 324 -2.72 1.52 -18.09
CA HIS A 324 -2.98 1.43 -19.52
C HIS A 324 -2.91 2.82 -20.18
N GLN A 325 -3.64 3.80 -19.64
CA GLN A 325 -3.64 5.17 -20.16
C GLN A 325 -2.22 5.77 -20.18
N ARG A 326 -1.48 5.67 -19.06
CA ARG A 326 -0.10 6.17 -18.96
C ARG A 326 0.85 5.48 -19.91
N PHE A 327 0.70 4.17 -20.14
CA PHE A 327 1.55 3.44 -21.08
C PHE A 327 1.39 3.98 -22.50
N LEU A 328 0.15 4.19 -22.96
CA LEU A 328 -0.11 4.77 -24.28
C LEU A 328 0.38 6.22 -24.38
N GLU A 329 0.13 7.05 -23.36
CA GLU A 329 0.64 8.43 -23.32
C GLU A 329 2.18 8.50 -23.36
N ALA A 330 2.87 7.62 -22.64
CA ALA A 330 4.33 7.54 -22.64
C ALA A 330 4.90 6.98 -23.96
N LEU A 331 4.19 6.04 -24.59
CA LEU A 331 4.55 5.51 -25.91
C LEU A 331 4.40 6.60 -26.98
N ASP A 332 3.23 7.27 -27.06
CA ASP A 332 2.97 8.37 -27.99
C ASP A 332 3.95 9.54 -27.80
N ALA A 333 4.29 9.88 -26.55
CA ALA A 333 5.32 10.89 -26.26
C ALA A 333 6.74 10.47 -26.68
N SER A 334 7.01 9.16 -26.80
CA SER A 334 8.29 8.64 -27.26
C SER A 334 8.44 8.67 -28.79
N VAL A 335 7.33 8.61 -29.52
CA VAL A 335 7.28 8.58 -31.01
C VAL A 335 7.84 9.86 -31.64
N CYS A 336 8.35 9.74 -32.87
CA CYS A 336 8.61 10.87 -33.75
C CYS A 336 7.56 10.94 -34.86
N GLU A 337 6.86 12.06 -35.02
CA GLU A 337 5.81 12.25 -36.05
C GLU A 337 6.31 11.99 -37.49
N SER A 338 7.62 12.05 -37.72
CA SER A 338 8.28 11.76 -39.01
C SER A 338 8.65 10.29 -39.24
N GLN A 339 8.57 9.41 -38.24
CA GLN A 339 8.85 7.97 -38.39
C GLN A 339 7.63 7.13 -37.94
N LYS A 340 7.12 6.30 -38.86
CA LYS A 340 5.87 5.53 -38.64
C LYS A 340 6.06 4.05 -38.36
N ASP A 341 7.29 3.54 -38.50
CA ASP A 341 7.61 2.12 -38.37
C ASP A 341 8.51 1.88 -37.14
N ILE A 342 7.94 1.93 -35.94
CA ILE A 342 8.69 1.83 -34.68
C ILE A 342 8.91 0.36 -34.29
N VAL A 343 10.10 0.06 -33.78
CA VAL A 343 10.43 -1.23 -33.19
C VAL A 343 10.30 -1.14 -31.66
N LEU A 344 9.31 -1.84 -31.10
CA LEU A 344 9.10 -1.94 -29.66
C LEU A 344 9.92 -3.12 -29.10
N VAL A 345 10.94 -2.82 -28.30
CA VAL A 345 11.89 -3.80 -27.75
C VAL A 345 11.58 -4.03 -26.27
N LEU A 346 11.27 -5.27 -25.92
CA LEU A 346 10.74 -5.67 -24.62
C LEU A 346 11.67 -6.67 -23.93
N ASP A 347 11.73 -6.66 -22.60
CA ASP A 347 12.17 -7.84 -21.84
C ASP A 347 10.96 -8.65 -21.35
N LYS A 348 11.20 -9.74 -20.59
CA LYS A 348 10.10 -10.58 -20.09
C LYS A 348 9.16 -9.79 -19.16
N PRO A 349 9.62 -9.00 -18.18
CA PRO A 349 8.77 -8.06 -17.45
C PRO A 349 7.93 -7.13 -18.35
N GLY A 350 8.54 -6.44 -19.31
CA GLY A 350 7.84 -5.52 -20.22
C GLY A 350 6.77 -6.22 -21.08
N LEU A 351 7.07 -7.42 -21.57
CA LEU A 351 6.13 -8.25 -22.31
C LEU A 351 4.95 -8.73 -21.47
N ARG A 352 5.16 -9.09 -20.18
CA ARG A 352 4.06 -9.45 -19.27
C ARG A 352 3.13 -8.27 -19.02
N MET A 353 3.70 -7.11 -18.65
CA MET A 353 2.95 -5.88 -18.41
C MET A 353 2.12 -5.48 -19.65
N ILE A 354 2.71 -5.50 -20.84
CA ILE A 354 2.00 -5.14 -22.09
C ILE A 354 0.87 -6.11 -22.42
N ASN A 355 1.05 -7.41 -22.21
CA ASN A 355 -0.03 -8.40 -22.43
C ASN A 355 -1.20 -8.23 -21.44
N GLN A 356 -0.97 -7.67 -20.25
CA GLN A 356 -2.01 -7.39 -19.25
C GLN A 356 -2.68 -6.02 -19.44
N LEU A 357 -1.92 -5.01 -19.85
CA LEU A 357 -2.43 -3.67 -20.12
C LEU A 357 -3.16 -3.54 -21.46
N ILE A 358 -2.67 -4.19 -22.52
CA ILE A 358 -3.14 -3.96 -23.89
C ILE A 358 -3.94 -5.16 -24.41
N LEU A 359 -5.26 -5.11 -24.17
CA LEU A 359 -6.20 -6.09 -24.69
C LEU A 359 -6.25 -6.08 -26.23
N ASN A 360 -6.10 -4.91 -26.87
CA ASN A 360 -6.25 -4.77 -28.31
C ASN A 360 -4.95 -4.34 -29.00
N LYS A 361 -4.30 -5.28 -29.70
CA LYS A 361 -3.05 -5.04 -30.46
C LYS A 361 -3.18 -3.99 -31.58
N ALA A 362 -4.39 -3.54 -31.92
CA ALA A 362 -4.59 -2.40 -32.81
C ALA A 362 -4.21 -1.05 -32.14
N GLU A 363 -4.18 -0.95 -30.82
CA GLU A 363 -3.76 0.26 -30.10
C GLU A 363 -2.28 0.56 -30.31
N LEU A 364 -1.40 -0.44 -30.12
CA LEU A 364 0.03 -0.33 -30.45
C LEU A 364 0.26 0.10 -31.92
N LYS A 365 -0.59 -0.37 -32.86
CA LYS A 365 -0.51 0.05 -34.27
C LYS A 365 -0.96 1.50 -34.51
N LYS A 366 -1.88 2.04 -33.71
CA LYS A 366 -2.23 3.48 -33.76
C LYS A 366 -1.03 4.33 -33.30
N CYS A 367 -0.31 3.86 -32.29
CA CYS A 367 0.94 4.46 -31.80
C CYS A 367 2.16 4.25 -32.72
N GLY A 368 2.00 3.74 -33.95
CA GLY A 368 3.10 3.55 -34.91
C GLY A 368 4.04 2.37 -34.62
N VAL A 369 3.67 1.43 -33.73
CA VAL A 369 4.48 0.21 -33.51
C VAL A 369 4.25 -0.78 -34.65
N ALA A 370 5.27 -0.97 -35.47
CA ALA A 370 5.26 -1.91 -36.60
C ALA A 370 5.75 -3.31 -36.20
N VAL A 371 6.79 -3.39 -35.34
CA VAL A 371 7.45 -4.64 -34.94
C VAL A 371 7.64 -4.69 -33.42
N ILE A 372 7.43 -5.86 -32.82
CA ILE A 372 7.74 -6.13 -31.41
C ILE A 372 8.87 -7.16 -31.35
N GLN A 373 9.92 -6.91 -30.55
CA GLN A 373 11.04 -7.82 -30.33
C GLN A 373 11.29 -8.08 -28.84
N SER A 374 11.80 -9.28 -28.51
CA SER A 374 12.34 -9.58 -27.17
C SER A 374 13.85 -9.31 -27.15
N ILE A 375 14.31 -8.46 -26.22
CA ILE A 375 15.70 -8.01 -26.10
C ILE A 375 16.69 -9.17 -25.85
N HIS A 376 16.24 -10.21 -25.15
CA HIS A 376 17.03 -11.41 -24.83
C HIS A 376 17.01 -12.47 -25.95
N SER A 377 16.37 -12.18 -27.10
CA SER A 377 16.38 -13.09 -28.25
C SER A 377 17.70 -13.03 -29.02
N ALA A 378 18.33 -14.20 -29.21
CA ALA A 378 19.52 -14.35 -30.04
C ALA A 378 19.25 -14.25 -31.56
N LYS A 379 17.99 -14.08 -31.99
CA LYS A 379 17.58 -13.94 -33.40
C LYS A 379 16.91 -12.60 -33.70
N ARG A 380 17.30 -11.53 -32.99
CA ARG A 380 16.85 -10.16 -33.28
C ARG A 380 17.35 -9.70 -34.65
N HIS A 381 16.51 -8.93 -35.33
CA HIS A 381 16.86 -8.28 -36.60
C HIS A 381 17.14 -6.80 -36.32
N ALA A 382 18.26 -6.29 -36.85
CA ALA A 382 18.56 -4.86 -36.83
C ALA A 382 17.68 -4.11 -37.84
N TYR A 383 17.27 -2.90 -37.48
CA TYR A 383 16.55 -1.96 -38.33
C TYR A 383 17.22 -0.57 -38.25
N PRO A 384 18.39 -0.37 -38.92
CA PRO A 384 19.24 0.81 -38.69
C PRO A 384 18.59 2.15 -39.04
N GLU A 385 17.57 2.16 -39.89
CA GLU A 385 16.80 3.36 -40.28
C GLU A 385 15.66 3.69 -39.31
N ASN A 386 15.26 2.75 -38.45
CA ASN A 386 14.07 2.86 -37.62
C ASN A 386 14.40 3.29 -36.18
N GLN A 387 13.51 4.05 -35.55
CA GLN A 387 13.53 4.30 -34.12
C GLN A 387 13.12 3.04 -33.33
N ALA A 388 13.84 2.77 -32.23
CA ALA A 388 13.43 1.81 -31.22
C ALA A 388 12.85 2.50 -29.98
N VAL A 389 11.84 1.87 -29.37
CA VAL A 389 11.36 2.18 -28.01
C VAL A 389 11.59 0.94 -27.16
N TYR A 390 12.41 1.08 -26.11
CA TYR A 390 12.69 0.01 -25.15
C TYR A 390 11.73 0.14 -23.98
N VAL A 391 11.04 -0.95 -23.61
CA VAL A 391 10.29 -1.06 -22.36
C VAL A 391 10.88 -2.22 -21.56
N ILE A 392 11.71 -1.88 -20.57
CA ILE A 392 12.53 -2.85 -19.84
C ILE A 392 12.54 -2.57 -18.33
N ASP A 393 12.69 -3.63 -17.53
CA ASP A 393 13.10 -3.50 -16.15
C ASP A 393 14.63 -3.44 -16.08
N PRO A 394 15.23 -2.36 -15.55
CA PRO A 394 16.68 -2.17 -15.58
C PRO A 394 17.47 -3.21 -14.77
N LEU A 395 16.84 -3.82 -13.76
CA LEU A 395 17.48 -4.82 -12.90
C LEU A 395 17.22 -6.26 -13.38
N TYR A 396 16.35 -6.47 -14.38
CA TYR A 396 16.08 -7.78 -14.94
C TYR A 396 17.33 -8.34 -15.61
N ARG A 397 17.65 -9.59 -15.27
CA ARG A 397 18.73 -10.36 -15.88
C ARG A 397 18.18 -11.66 -16.45
N GLU A 398 18.67 -12.03 -17.62
CA GLU A 398 18.42 -13.33 -18.23
C GLU A 398 19.77 -13.96 -18.61
N ASN A 399 19.98 -15.21 -18.23
CA ASN A 399 21.24 -15.94 -18.44
C ASN A 399 22.50 -15.16 -17.96
N GLY A 400 22.35 -14.35 -16.89
CA GLY A 400 23.40 -13.51 -16.30
C GLY A 400 23.50 -12.09 -16.88
N VAL A 401 22.86 -11.78 -18.01
CA VAL A 401 22.99 -10.48 -18.71
C VAL A 401 21.81 -9.56 -18.40
N SER A 402 22.05 -8.28 -18.11
CA SER A 402 20.98 -7.29 -17.85
C SER A 402 20.29 -6.82 -19.13
N SER A 403 18.97 -6.61 -19.06
CA SER A 403 18.22 -5.87 -20.09
C SER A 403 18.83 -4.49 -20.40
N LEU A 404 19.35 -3.79 -19.38
CA LEU A 404 19.95 -2.47 -19.54
C LEU A 404 21.26 -2.54 -20.34
N ASP A 405 22.13 -3.50 -20.02
CA ASP A 405 23.42 -3.64 -20.70
C ASP A 405 23.25 -4.01 -22.18
N LEU A 406 22.25 -4.84 -22.50
CA LEU A 406 21.87 -5.13 -23.90
C LEU A 406 21.30 -3.91 -24.63
N CYS A 407 20.42 -3.14 -23.99
CA CYS A 407 19.87 -1.92 -24.57
C CYS A 407 20.97 -0.89 -24.86
N VAL A 408 21.93 -0.74 -23.95
CA VAL A 408 23.11 0.11 -24.11
C VAL A 408 24.03 -0.42 -25.23
N PHE A 409 24.20 -1.74 -25.35
CA PHE A 409 24.97 -2.36 -26.42
C PHE A 409 24.35 -2.11 -27.81
N ASP A 410 23.05 -2.33 -27.98
CA ASP A 410 22.33 -2.15 -29.25
C ASP A 410 22.50 -0.73 -29.84
N LEU A 411 22.48 0.28 -28.96
CA LEU A 411 22.52 1.72 -29.28
C LEU A 411 23.93 2.27 -29.52
N ILE A 412 24.96 1.62 -28.98
CA ILE A 412 26.37 2.06 -29.10
C ILE A 412 27.12 1.33 -30.21
N THR A 413 26.75 0.08 -30.48
CA THR A 413 27.46 -0.80 -31.42
C THR A 413 27.46 -0.22 -32.84
N THR A 414 28.53 -0.50 -33.60
CA THR A 414 28.67 -0.15 -35.02
C THR A 414 28.83 -1.42 -35.86
N PRO A 415 27.96 -1.71 -36.84
CA PRO A 415 26.77 -0.93 -37.23
C PRO A 415 25.71 -0.88 -36.10
N ARG A 416 24.94 0.21 -36.05
CA ARG A 416 23.86 0.37 -35.07
C ARG A 416 22.72 -0.60 -35.35
N HIS A 417 22.08 -1.10 -34.30
CA HIS A 417 20.85 -1.89 -34.47
C HIS A 417 19.65 -1.02 -34.86
N PHE A 418 19.64 0.26 -34.48
CA PHE A 418 18.55 1.22 -34.67
C PHE A 418 19.09 2.64 -34.90
N LEU A 419 18.31 3.52 -35.54
CA LEU A 419 18.71 4.89 -35.81
C LEU A 419 18.93 5.68 -34.51
N CYS A 420 17.93 5.59 -33.64
CA CYS A 420 17.92 6.16 -32.29
C CYS A 420 17.00 5.34 -31.36
N GLY A 421 17.17 5.51 -30.05
CA GLY A 421 16.37 4.84 -29.02
C GLY A 421 15.66 5.80 -28.08
N THR A 422 14.55 5.34 -27.51
CA THR A 422 13.97 5.88 -26.26
C THR A 422 13.90 4.74 -25.24
N ILE A 423 14.24 5.00 -23.97
CA ILE A 423 14.23 3.99 -22.92
C ILE A 423 13.15 4.33 -21.89
N LEU A 424 12.12 3.48 -21.84
CA LEU A 424 11.07 3.50 -20.84
C LEU A 424 11.36 2.39 -19.81
N LEU A 425 11.44 2.78 -18.54
CA LEU A 425 11.88 1.94 -17.44
C LEU A 425 10.69 1.51 -16.58
N LEU A 426 10.66 0.22 -16.26
CA LEU A 426 9.66 -0.35 -15.34
C LEU A 426 10.00 -0.10 -13.87
N THR A 427 11.24 0.24 -13.52
CA THR A 427 11.58 0.67 -12.15
C THR A 427 12.65 1.73 -12.16
N MET A 428 12.76 2.47 -11.05
CA MET A 428 13.86 3.38 -10.80
C MET A 428 15.23 2.68 -10.84
N LEU A 429 16.20 3.34 -11.46
CA LEU A 429 17.60 2.94 -11.44
C LEU A 429 18.30 3.41 -10.14
N PRO A 430 19.17 2.58 -9.53
CA PRO A 430 20.04 3.04 -8.44
C PRO A 430 20.93 4.21 -8.87
N ASP A 431 21.22 5.15 -7.96
CA ASP A 431 21.97 6.37 -8.26
C ASP A 431 23.37 6.09 -8.86
N ALA A 432 23.95 4.91 -8.62
CA ALA A 432 25.20 4.45 -9.25
C ALA A 432 25.04 4.16 -10.75
N GLU A 433 23.96 3.49 -11.15
CA GLU A 433 23.66 3.17 -12.54
C GLU A 433 23.21 4.40 -13.33
N VAL A 434 22.45 5.30 -12.70
CA VAL A 434 22.14 6.64 -13.24
C VAL A 434 23.45 7.35 -13.64
N ARG A 435 24.45 7.36 -12.75
CA ARG A 435 25.79 7.92 -13.04
C ARG A 435 26.60 7.11 -14.06
N ARG A 436 26.30 5.83 -14.31
CA ARG A 436 26.94 5.02 -15.36
C ARG A 436 26.39 5.42 -16.74
N LEU A 437 25.06 5.56 -16.87
CA LEU A 437 24.40 5.97 -18.11
C LEU A 437 24.78 7.39 -18.54
N TRP A 438 24.65 8.39 -17.65
CA TRP A 438 24.93 9.80 -17.99
C TRP A 438 26.40 10.09 -18.33
N LYS A 439 27.35 9.23 -17.96
CA LYS A 439 28.75 9.34 -18.39
C LYS A 439 28.97 8.93 -19.85
N ASN A 440 28.04 8.21 -20.46
CA ASN A 440 28.23 7.60 -21.77
C ASN A 440 27.79 8.55 -22.90
N SER A 441 28.70 9.41 -23.35
CA SER A 441 28.39 10.38 -24.41
C SER A 441 28.02 9.77 -25.76
N VAL A 442 28.29 8.48 -26.00
CA VAL A 442 27.83 7.78 -27.22
C VAL A 442 26.37 7.37 -27.09
N LEU A 443 25.98 6.82 -25.93
CA LEU A 443 24.58 6.52 -25.60
C LEU A 443 23.71 7.77 -25.68
N LEU A 444 24.14 8.88 -25.08
CA LEU A 444 23.37 10.14 -25.12
C LEU A 444 23.19 10.67 -26.56
N ARG A 445 24.11 10.37 -27.49
CA ARG A 445 23.99 10.70 -28.94
C ARG A 445 23.22 9.66 -29.76
N ALA A 446 22.78 8.56 -29.14
CA ALA A 446 21.89 7.56 -29.72
C ALA A 446 20.47 7.64 -29.12
N LEU A 447 20.29 8.29 -27.97
CA LEU A 447 19.01 8.54 -27.35
C LEU A 447 18.29 9.74 -27.95
N ARG A 448 16.99 9.58 -28.23
CA ARG A 448 16.06 10.65 -28.63
C ARG A 448 15.61 11.48 -27.42
N LEU A 449 15.39 10.80 -26.30
CA LEU A 449 14.87 11.36 -25.04
C LEU A 449 15.71 10.82 -23.87
N PRO A 450 15.80 11.54 -22.74
CA PRO A 450 16.36 10.97 -21.51
C PRO A 450 15.54 9.72 -21.08
N PRO A 451 16.17 8.72 -20.43
CA PRO A 451 15.42 7.58 -19.89
C PRO A 451 14.34 8.03 -18.92
N ALA A 452 13.15 7.44 -19.01
CA ALA A 452 11.98 7.82 -18.22
C ALA A 452 11.35 6.60 -17.52
N VAL A 453 10.96 6.73 -16.25
CA VAL A 453 10.21 5.67 -15.53
C VAL A 453 8.71 5.83 -15.80
N ILE A 454 8.08 4.74 -16.25
CA ILE A 454 6.65 4.72 -16.63
C ILE A 454 5.75 3.97 -15.64
N GLY A 455 6.29 2.97 -14.95
CA GLY A 455 5.54 2.03 -14.12
C GLY A 455 6.34 1.58 -12.91
N GLY A 456 5.78 0.64 -12.16
CA GLY A 456 6.56 -0.35 -11.42
C GLY A 456 6.73 -1.63 -12.26
N ASN A 457 7.71 -2.48 -11.91
CA ASN A 457 7.75 -3.85 -12.39
C ASN A 457 6.65 -4.63 -11.67
N VAL A 458 5.46 -4.54 -12.24
CA VAL A 458 4.22 -5.11 -11.70
C VAL A 458 3.49 -5.89 -12.77
N GLU A 459 2.80 -6.94 -12.35
CA GLU A 459 1.81 -7.63 -13.17
C GLU A 459 0.42 -7.27 -12.64
N ILE A 460 -0.55 -7.08 -13.54
CA ILE A 460 -1.91 -6.70 -13.16
C ILE A 460 -2.84 -7.86 -13.46
N LEU A 461 -3.59 -8.28 -12.44
CA LEU A 461 -4.55 -9.38 -12.52
C LEU A 461 -5.96 -8.82 -12.77
N ASN A 462 -6.36 -7.82 -11.98
CA ASN A 462 -7.71 -7.22 -11.97
C ASN A 462 -7.58 -5.69 -11.97
N GLU A 463 -8.67 -4.93 -12.20
CA GLU A 463 -8.65 -3.45 -12.10
C GLU A 463 -8.08 -2.94 -10.77
N ASN A 464 -8.27 -3.68 -9.67
CA ASN A 464 -7.83 -3.31 -8.32
C ASN A 464 -6.80 -4.29 -7.72
N MET A 465 -6.19 -5.18 -8.50
CA MET A 465 -5.27 -6.22 -7.99
C MET A 465 -3.93 -6.27 -8.75
N VAL A 466 -2.84 -6.16 -7.99
CA VAL A 466 -1.48 -5.96 -8.51
C VAL A 466 -0.49 -6.92 -7.86
N LEU A 467 0.40 -7.47 -8.68
CA LEU A 467 1.52 -8.32 -8.29
C LEU A 467 2.84 -7.51 -8.38
N LEU A 468 3.59 -7.39 -7.29
CA LEU A 468 4.93 -6.76 -7.28
C LEU A 468 5.98 -7.80 -7.66
N ASN A 469 6.50 -7.73 -8.88
CA ASN A 469 7.45 -8.72 -9.39
C ASN A 469 8.85 -8.50 -8.77
N THR A 470 9.13 -9.26 -7.70
CA THR A 470 10.38 -9.22 -6.92
C THR A 470 11.61 -9.67 -7.74
N LEU A 471 11.41 -10.53 -8.74
CA LEU A 471 12.43 -11.30 -9.49
C LEU A 471 13.24 -12.31 -8.66
N ASN A 472 12.91 -12.47 -7.38
CA ASN A 472 13.62 -13.33 -6.43
C ASN A 472 12.75 -14.55 -6.07
N LYS A 473 13.32 -15.51 -5.33
CA LYS A 473 12.52 -16.57 -4.69
C LYS A 473 11.67 -15.99 -3.57
N GLU A 474 10.40 -16.38 -3.50
CA GLU A 474 9.50 -15.97 -2.41
C GLU A 474 9.87 -16.63 -1.07
N SER A 475 10.58 -17.77 -1.07
CA SER A 475 11.13 -18.41 0.14
C SER A 475 12.05 -17.49 0.95
N LEU A 476 12.69 -16.51 0.29
CA LEU A 476 13.55 -15.54 0.94
C LEU A 476 12.79 -14.62 1.92
N PHE A 477 11.46 -14.42 1.78
CA PHE A 477 10.70 -13.64 2.78
C PHE A 477 10.65 -14.30 4.16
N PHE A 478 10.88 -15.63 4.22
CA PHE A 478 10.94 -16.44 5.43
C PHE A 478 12.38 -16.55 5.99
N MET A 479 13.38 -15.95 5.32
CA MET A 479 14.81 -16.14 5.59
C MET A 479 15.54 -14.82 5.90
N PRO A 480 15.29 -14.20 7.08
CA PRO A 480 15.82 -12.87 7.41
C PRO A 480 17.36 -12.78 7.50
N MET A 481 18.05 -13.91 7.61
CA MET A 481 19.52 -13.98 7.67
C MET A 481 20.19 -14.17 6.29
N HIS A 482 19.42 -14.48 5.24
CA HIS A 482 19.98 -14.72 3.90
C HIS A 482 20.59 -13.43 3.32
N PRO A 483 21.77 -13.47 2.66
CA PRO A 483 22.45 -12.25 2.17
C PRO A 483 21.57 -11.38 1.27
N ASP A 484 20.82 -11.99 0.35
CA ASP A 484 19.94 -11.28 -0.59
C ASP A 484 18.67 -10.70 0.05
N TYR A 485 18.39 -10.96 1.33
CA TYR A 485 17.19 -10.50 2.04
C TYR A 485 17.07 -8.96 2.04
N SER A 486 18.19 -8.27 2.27
CA SER A 486 18.23 -6.80 2.22
C SER A 486 17.80 -6.27 0.85
N ASP A 487 18.24 -6.92 -0.23
CA ASP A 487 17.94 -6.52 -1.60
C ASP A 487 16.54 -6.93 -2.05
N LEU A 488 15.98 -8.03 -1.55
CA LEU A 488 14.56 -8.34 -1.66
C LEU A 488 13.69 -7.23 -1.06
N LEU A 489 14.01 -6.75 0.15
CA LEU A 489 13.29 -5.64 0.78
C LEU A 489 13.50 -4.31 0.03
N ASN A 490 14.72 -4.04 -0.46
CA ASN A 490 15.02 -2.86 -1.29
C ASN A 490 14.18 -2.88 -2.58
N ARG A 491 14.15 -4.02 -3.26
CA ARG A 491 13.43 -4.24 -4.53
C ARG A 491 11.92 -4.14 -4.35
N THR A 492 11.37 -4.73 -3.31
CA THR A 492 9.94 -4.66 -2.97
C THR A 492 9.51 -3.20 -2.73
N ALA A 493 10.28 -2.46 -1.93
CA ALA A 493 10.02 -1.04 -1.66
C ALA A 493 10.19 -0.13 -2.91
N LEU A 494 11.13 -0.47 -3.79
CA LEU A 494 11.35 0.23 -5.07
C LEU A 494 10.19 0.04 -6.04
N ASN A 495 9.70 -1.20 -6.17
CA ASN A 495 8.56 -1.56 -7.00
C ASN A 495 7.27 -0.88 -6.49
N LEU A 496 7.03 -0.93 -5.17
CA LEU A 496 5.89 -0.28 -4.53
C LEU A 496 5.93 1.26 -4.68
N CYS A 497 7.11 1.87 -4.52
CA CYS A 497 7.28 3.31 -4.78
C CYS A 497 6.93 3.65 -6.23
N SER A 498 7.45 2.87 -7.18
CA SER A 498 7.19 3.10 -8.61
C SER A 498 5.70 2.94 -8.95
N LEU A 499 5.01 1.93 -8.39
CA LEU A 499 3.55 1.77 -8.52
C LEU A 499 2.79 2.98 -7.99
N LEU A 500 3.14 3.49 -6.81
CA LEU A 500 2.47 4.65 -6.19
C LEU A 500 2.69 5.95 -6.99
N VAL A 501 3.89 6.17 -7.53
CA VAL A 501 4.15 7.30 -8.45
C VAL A 501 3.33 7.16 -9.74
N SER A 502 3.27 5.95 -10.33
CA SER A 502 2.42 5.65 -11.49
C SER A 502 0.93 5.53 -11.18
N LEU A 503 0.51 5.88 -9.96
CA LEU A 503 -0.89 6.17 -9.60
C LEU A 503 -1.12 7.65 -9.22
N ASN A 504 -0.07 8.47 -9.15
CA ASN A 504 -0.07 9.79 -8.49
C ASN A 504 -0.61 9.72 -7.04
N GLU A 505 -0.18 8.73 -6.28
CA GLU A 505 -0.56 8.54 -4.87
C GLU A 505 0.65 8.80 -3.96
N PHE A 506 0.47 9.60 -2.90
CA PHE A 506 1.49 9.83 -1.85
C PHE A 506 0.91 9.44 -0.48
N PRO A 507 0.69 8.14 -0.22
CA PRO A 507 -0.12 7.68 0.90
C PRO A 507 0.48 7.97 2.28
N TYR A 508 -0.36 7.84 3.32
CA TYR A 508 0.13 7.57 4.67
C TYR A 508 0.41 6.07 4.82
N PHE A 509 1.57 5.71 5.37
CA PHE A 509 1.98 4.32 5.55
C PHE A 509 1.63 3.81 6.95
N ARG A 510 0.96 2.67 7.02
CA ARG A 510 0.80 1.80 8.18
C ARG A 510 1.48 0.46 7.92
N PHE A 511 1.93 -0.22 8.97
CA PHE A 511 2.61 -1.51 8.86
C PHE A 511 2.34 -2.38 10.09
N ASP A 512 2.33 -3.71 9.92
CA ASP A 512 2.19 -4.69 11.02
C ASP A 512 3.47 -4.75 11.88
N VAL A 513 3.36 -4.44 13.18
CA VAL A 513 4.52 -4.35 14.10
C VAL A 513 5.23 -5.69 14.32
N ASP A 514 4.51 -6.82 14.24
CA ASP A 514 5.10 -8.14 14.53
C ASP A 514 6.23 -8.49 13.56
N GLN A 515 6.14 -7.98 12.34
CA GLN A 515 6.99 -8.40 11.23
C GLN A 515 7.88 -7.24 10.79
N PRO A 516 9.12 -7.12 11.31
CA PRO A 516 9.97 -5.93 11.12
C PRO A 516 10.30 -5.64 9.65
N MET A 517 10.09 -6.59 8.74
CA MET A 517 10.15 -6.39 7.30
C MET A 517 9.13 -5.35 6.78
N THR A 518 7.93 -5.29 7.35
CA THR A 518 6.82 -4.43 6.89
C THR A 518 7.17 -2.97 7.14
N GLY A 519 7.66 -2.65 8.34
CA GLY A 519 8.15 -1.33 8.72
C GLY A 519 9.38 -0.91 7.92
N GLN A 520 10.29 -1.85 7.62
CA GLN A 520 11.42 -1.58 6.72
C GLN A 520 10.97 -1.26 5.28
N ILE A 521 10.03 -2.01 4.71
CA ILE A 521 9.48 -1.73 3.38
C ILE A 521 8.73 -0.40 3.38
N ALA A 522 7.90 -0.13 4.40
CA ALA A 522 7.18 1.14 4.54
C ALA A 522 8.14 2.34 4.60
N ALA A 523 9.19 2.26 5.43
CA ALA A 523 10.20 3.31 5.57
C ALA A 523 11.00 3.52 4.27
N LYS A 524 11.50 2.44 3.64
CA LYS A 524 12.23 2.52 2.36
C LYS A 524 11.35 3.11 1.24
N THR A 525 10.10 2.67 1.14
CA THR A 525 9.13 3.17 0.14
C THR A 525 8.85 4.66 0.36
N TYR A 526 8.58 5.06 1.60
CA TYR A 526 8.37 6.47 1.95
C TYR A 526 9.59 7.33 1.61
N MET A 527 10.82 6.88 1.93
CA MET A 527 12.04 7.61 1.59
C MET A 527 12.23 7.78 0.08
N PHE A 528 11.89 6.78 -0.73
CA PHE A 528 11.93 6.91 -2.19
C PHE A 528 10.86 7.89 -2.70
N LEU A 529 9.64 7.86 -2.17
CA LEU A 529 8.57 8.82 -2.49
C LEU A 529 8.89 10.24 -2.04
N GLU A 530 9.54 10.42 -0.88
CA GLU A 530 9.92 11.74 -0.38
C GLU A 530 11.09 12.32 -1.20
N LYS A 531 12.09 11.50 -1.57
CA LYS A 531 13.10 11.87 -2.58
C LYS A 531 12.45 12.26 -3.91
N ARG A 532 11.39 11.55 -4.33
CA ARG A 532 10.63 11.82 -5.56
C ARG A 532 9.89 13.15 -5.54
N VAL A 533 9.15 13.45 -4.48
CA VAL A 533 8.37 14.70 -4.31
C VAL A 533 9.30 15.90 -4.13
N ARG A 534 10.46 15.72 -3.48
CA ARG A 534 11.46 16.77 -3.28
C ARG A 534 12.19 17.19 -4.56
N ASN A 535 12.46 16.24 -5.47
CA ASN A 535 13.40 16.45 -6.57
C ASN A 535 12.77 16.86 -7.91
N ASP A 536 11.45 16.70 -8.09
CA ASP A 536 10.72 17.21 -9.26
C ASP A 536 9.43 17.89 -8.80
N ALA A 537 9.29 19.16 -9.17
CA ALA A 537 8.25 20.07 -8.72
C ALA A 537 6.96 20.03 -9.58
N ASP A 538 6.96 19.29 -10.69
CA ASP A 538 5.79 19.10 -11.56
C ASP A 538 5.01 17.83 -11.18
N PHE A 539 5.55 16.98 -10.30
CA PHE A 539 4.81 15.87 -9.71
C PHE A 539 3.71 16.36 -8.77
N TRP A 540 2.47 16.03 -9.15
CA TRP A 540 1.29 16.15 -8.30
C TRP A 540 0.94 14.78 -7.70
N TYR A 541 0.14 14.76 -6.64
CA TYR A 541 -0.46 13.55 -6.12
C TYR A 541 -1.90 13.82 -5.67
N ARG A 542 -2.69 12.77 -5.46
CA ARG A 542 -4.09 12.88 -5.06
C ARG A 542 -4.20 13.22 -3.58
N GLY A 543 -4.93 14.29 -3.27
CA GLY A 543 -4.96 14.91 -1.95
C GLY A 543 -3.85 15.93 -1.73
N VAL A 544 -3.51 16.69 -2.78
CA VAL A 544 -2.70 17.92 -2.70
C VAL A 544 -3.57 19.11 -2.34
N LEU A 545 -4.84 19.14 -2.77
CA LEU A 545 -5.78 20.21 -2.39
C LEU A 545 -6.58 19.84 -1.15
N ASP A 546 -7.19 18.64 -1.13
CA ASP A 546 -7.86 18.09 0.06
C ASP A 546 -7.14 16.86 0.62
N ILE A 547 -6.51 17.03 1.79
CA ILE A 547 -5.75 15.99 2.50
C ILE A 547 -6.61 14.78 2.92
N GLN A 548 -7.94 14.90 2.90
CA GLN A 548 -8.87 13.78 3.16
C GLN A 548 -8.96 12.79 1.99
N ASN A 549 -8.70 13.24 0.75
CA ASN A 549 -8.67 12.37 -0.43
C ASN A 549 -7.40 11.49 -0.50
N ARG A 550 -6.39 11.81 0.33
CA ARG A 550 -5.08 11.15 0.36
C ARG A 550 -5.22 9.68 0.79
N SER A 551 -4.60 8.77 0.05
CA SER A 551 -4.68 7.32 0.30
C SER A 551 -3.94 6.85 1.56
N THR A 552 -4.26 5.65 2.03
CA THR A 552 -3.50 4.91 3.06
C THR A 552 -2.94 3.62 2.46
N VAL A 553 -1.66 3.34 2.72
CA VAL A 553 -1.02 2.03 2.51
C VAL A 553 -0.98 1.29 3.84
N LEU A 554 -1.33 0.01 3.84
CA LEU A 554 -1.15 -0.90 4.97
C LEU A 554 -0.30 -2.09 4.53
N ILE A 555 0.87 -2.27 5.14
CA ILE A 555 1.79 -3.37 4.82
C ILE A 555 1.71 -4.47 5.88
N VAL A 556 1.37 -5.68 5.47
CA VAL A 556 1.34 -6.91 6.28
C VAL A 556 2.27 -7.96 5.66
N SER A 557 2.60 -9.02 6.41
CA SER A 557 3.44 -10.12 5.94
C SER A 557 2.71 -11.45 6.02
N ARG A 558 3.06 -12.39 5.13
CA ARG A 558 2.63 -13.79 5.19
C ARG A 558 3.04 -14.48 6.49
N LEU A 559 4.15 -14.07 7.11
CA LEU A 559 4.57 -14.58 8.43
C LEU A 559 3.55 -14.28 9.54
N SER A 560 2.65 -13.30 9.35
CA SER A 560 1.57 -13.01 10.30
C SER A 560 0.42 -14.04 10.22
N ASP A 561 0.31 -14.89 9.18
CA ASP A 561 -0.68 -15.97 9.08
C ASP A 561 -0.17 -17.07 8.13
N LEU A 562 0.37 -18.15 8.71
CA LEU A 562 0.88 -19.32 7.99
C LEU A 562 -0.16 -20.44 7.83
N ILE A 563 -1.38 -20.25 8.35
CA ILE A 563 -2.43 -21.28 8.40
C ILE A 563 -3.36 -21.16 7.19
N THR A 564 -3.84 -19.95 6.89
CA THR A 564 -4.78 -19.74 5.78
C THR A 564 -4.29 -20.28 4.42
N PRO A 565 -3.00 -20.21 4.06
CA PRO A 565 -2.49 -20.81 2.81
C PRO A 565 -2.59 -22.33 2.69
N LEU A 566 -2.89 -23.04 3.77
CA LEU A 566 -2.96 -24.50 3.81
C LEU A 566 -4.41 -25.02 3.86
N LEU A 567 -5.36 -24.20 4.33
CA LEU A 567 -6.75 -24.60 4.51
C LEU A 567 -7.42 -24.96 3.18
N HIS A 568 -8.16 -26.07 3.16
CA HIS A 568 -9.07 -26.36 2.06
C HIS A 568 -10.23 -25.36 2.04
N SER A 569 -10.53 -24.81 0.87
CA SER A 569 -11.66 -23.90 0.62
C SER A 569 -12.54 -24.45 -0.49
N ILE A 570 -13.86 -24.31 -0.33
CA ILE A 570 -14.86 -24.77 -1.32
C ILE A 570 -15.47 -23.63 -2.15
N ALA A 571 -14.89 -22.42 -2.06
CA ALA A 571 -15.13 -21.38 -3.05
C ALA A 571 -14.55 -21.84 -4.40
N TYR A 572 -15.31 -21.71 -5.48
CA TYR A 572 -15.03 -22.38 -6.75
C TYR A 572 -13.61 -22.11 -7.29
N GLU A 573 -13.14 -20.85 -7.28
CA GLU A 573 -11.78 -20.49 -7.71
C GLU A 573 -10.69 -21.02 -6.77
N ALA A 574 -10.91 -20.98 -5.46
CA ALA A 574 -9.93 -21.46 -4.49
C ALA A 574 -9.75 -22.99 -4.62
N MET A 575 -10.85 -23.74 -4.72
CA MET A 575 -10.83 -25.18 -4.94
C MET A 575 -10.27 -25.56 -6.32
N PHE A 576 -10.56 -24.76 -7.36
CA PHE A 576 -9.96 -24.93 -8.69
C PHE A 576 -8.45 -24.83 -8.62
N GLN A 577 -7.91 -23.75 -8.04
CA GLN A 577 -6.46 -23.49 -8.02
C GLN A 577 -5.70 -24.46 -7.11
N ASP A 578 -6.37 -25.12 -6.16
CA ASP A 578 -5.79 -26.15 -5.28
C ASP A 578 -5.53 -27.48 -6.02
N TYR A 579 -6.51 -27.96 -6.80
CA TYR A 579 -6.43 -29.28 -7.46
C TYR A 579 -6.15 -29.24 -8.97
N LEU A 580 -6.35 -28.10 -9.63
CA LEU A 580 -6.19 -27.93 -11.07
C LEU A 580 -5.21 -26.79 -11.37
N HIS A 581 -4.51 -26.92 -12.49
CA HIS A 581 -3.68 -25.87 -13.08
C HIS A 581 -4.30 -25.42 -14.39
N ALA A 582 -4.50 -24.10 -14.55
CA ALA A 582 -4.73 -23.50 -15.85
C ALA A 582 -3.42 -22.94 -16.42
N SER A 583 -3.02 -23.45 -17.59
CA SER A 583 -1.96 -22.85 -18.40
C SER A 583 -2.40 -21.45 -18.89
N ARG A 584 -1.42 -20.61 -19.27
CA ARG A 584 -1.69 -19.27 -19.83
C ARG A 584 -2.54 -19.27 -21.12
N ASP A 585 -2.62 -20.40 -21.80
CA ASP A 585 -3.48 -20.64 -22.98
C ASP A 585 -4.90 -21.16 -22.60
N GLY A 586 -5.32 -20.99 -21.34
CA GLY A 586 -6.60 -21.48 -20.80
C GLY A 586 -6.69 -22.99 -20.58
N LYS A 587 -5.72 -23.78 -21.07
CA LYS A 587 -5.72 -25.25 -20.96
C LYS A 587 -5.69 -25.72 -19.51
N VAL A 588 -6.66 -26.53 -19.11
CA VAL A 588 -6.75 -27.10 -17.76
C VAL A 588 -6.05 -28.45 -17.72
N SER A 589 -5.22 -28.65 -16.70
CA SER A 589 -4.66 -29.94 -16.31
C SER A 589 -4.91 -30.17 -14.82
N VAL A 590 -5.07 -31.42 -14.40
CA VAL A 590 -5.01 -31.76 -12.97
C VAL A 590 -3.61 -31.44 -12.45
N ASN A 591 -3.50 -30.91 -11.23
CA ASN A 591 -2.20 -30.79 -10.56
C ASN A 591 -1.55 -32.18 -10.40
N PRO A 592 -0.21 -32.28 -10.35
CA PRO A 592 0.50 -33.57 -10.32
C PRO A 592 0.31 -34.30 -8.98
N HIS A 593 -0.85 -34.96 -8.86
CA HIS A 593 -1.23 -35.77 -7.70
C HIS A 593 -1.50 -37.20 -8.18
N ASN A 594 -0.70 -38.16 -7.69
CA ASN A 594 -0.66 -39.53 -8.22
C ASN A 594 -2.03 -40.24 -8.27
N LEU A 595 -2.93 -39.87 -7.34
CA LEU A 595 -4.28 -40.43 -7.26
C LEU A 595 -5.31 -39.75 -8.20
N LEU A 596 -5.05 -38.56 -8.74
CA LEU A 596 -6.05 -37.78 -9.50
C LEU A 596 -5.89 -37.85 -11.02
N THR A 597 -4.79 -38.42 -11.52
CA THR A 597 -4.48 -38.49 -12.97
C THR A 597 -5.60 -39.10 -13.82
N PHE A 598 -6.41 -40.01 -13.26
CA PHE A 598 -7.54 -40.62 -13.98
C PHE A 598 -8.71 -39.66 -14.24
N LEU A 599 -8.84 -38.57 -13.47
CA LEU A 599 -9.88 -37.55 -13.66
C LEU A 599 -9.56 -36.58 -14.80
N ALA A 600 -8.31 -36.54 -15.30
CA ALA A 600 -7.90 -35.62 -16.35
C ALA A 600 -8.72 -35.76 -17.66
N GLY A 601 -9.24 -36.96 -17.95
CA GLY A 601 -10.13 -37.19 -19.09
C GLY A 601 -11.54 -36.60 -18.97
N GLY A 602 -11.89 -35.99 -17.83
CA GLY A 602 -13.16 -35.27 -17.61
C GLY A 602 -13.04 -33.75 -17.66
N LEU A 603 -11.84 -33.19 -17.93
CA LEU A 603 -11.61 -31.75 -17.98
C LEU A 603 -11.86 -31.18 -19.39
N PRO A 604 -12.33 -29.93 -19.51
CA PRO A 604 -12.43 -29.24 -20.79
C PRO A 604 -11.04 -28.91 -21.35
N ALA A 605 -10.91 -28.87 -22.68
CA ALA A 605 -9.64 -28.60 -23.36
C ALA A 605 -9.06 -27.20 -23.05
N SER A 606 -9.92 -26.24 -22.71
CA SER A 606 -9.59 -24.88 -22.30
C SER A 606 -10.75 -24.28 -21.52
N ILE A 607 -10.45 -23.43 -20.53
CA ILE A 607 -11.44 -22.66 -19.77
C ILE A 607 -11.08 -21.18 -19.78
N ASN A 608 -12.09 -20.31 -19.78
CA ASN A 608 -11.88 -18.88 -19.63
C ASN A 608 -11.97 -18.51 -18.14
N MET A 609 -10.97 -17.81 -17.63
CA MET A 609 -10.96 -17.25 -16.26
C MET A 609 -10.52 -15.78 -16.30
N ASP A 610 -10.83 -15.08 -17.40
CA ASP A 610 -10.47 -13.68 -17.55
C ASP A 610 -11.22 -12.84 -16.51
N GLU A 611 -10.51 -11.99 -15.79
CA GLU A 611 -11.05 -11.05 -14.79
C GLU A 611 -11.96 -9.95 -15.40
N THR A 612 -12.24 -10.02 -16.70
CA THR A 612 -13.21 -9.19 -17.42
C THR A 612 -14.42 -9.99 -17.94
N ASN A 613 -14.53 -11.28 -17.62
CA ASN A 613 -15.63 -12.14 -18.03
C ASN A 613 -16.73 -12.16 -16.94
N GLU A 614 -17.90 -11.61 -17.28
CA GLU A 614 -19.08 -11.54 -16.39
C GLU A 614 -19.49 -12.91 -15.84
N LEU A 615 -19.34 -13.98 -16.62
CA LEU A 615 -19.64 -15.35 -16.19
C LEU A 615 -18.70 -15.81 -15.08
N TRP A 616 -17.40 -15.53 -15.22
CA TRP A 616 -16.37 -15.89 -14.23
C TRP A 616 -16.56 -15.10 -12.93
N GLU A 617 -16.78 -13.79 -13.01
CA GLU A 617 -17.07 -12.96 -11.83
C GLU A 617 -18.31 -13.43 -11.08
N ALA A 618 -19.36 -13.89 -11.78
CA ALA A 618 -20.58 -14.38 -11.16
C ALA A 618 -20.42 -15.70 -10.37
N ILE A 619 -19.43 -16.54 -10.70
CA ILE A 619 -19.32 -17.92 -10.16
C ILE A 619 -18.07 -18.20 -9.31
N ARG A 620 -16.95 -17.51 -9.57
CA ARG A 620 -15.63 -17.81 -8.95
C ARG A 620 -15.64 -17.75 -7.42
N ASP A 621 -16.40 -16.79 -6.88
CA ASP A 621 -16.51 -16.47 -5.46
C ASP A 621 -17.69 -17.22 -4.79
N LEU A 622 -18.38 -18.12 -5.51
CA LEU A 622 -19.47 -18.93 -4.96
C LEU A 622 -18.98 -20.28 -4.42
N ARG A 623 -19.75 -20.81 -3.46
CA ARG A 623 -19.68 -22.21 -3.00
C ARG A 623 -19.91 -23.16 -4.18
N LEU A 624 -19.18 -24.29 -4.26
CA LEU A 624 -19.21 -25.20 -5.42
C LEU A 624 -20.62 -25.62 -5.88
N GLU A 625 -21.55 -25.84 -4.95
CA GLU A 625 -22.94 -26.22 -5.27
C GLU A 625 -23.76 -25.00 -5.74
N ARG A 626 -23.58 -23.83 -5.11
CA ARG A 626 -24.23 -22.58 -5.54
C ARG A 626 -23.73 -22.12 -6.92
N ALA A 627 -22.48 -22.41 -7.27
CA ALA A 627 -21.92 -22.16 -8.60
C ALA A 627 -22.60 -23.03 -9.68
N ASP A 628 -22.80 -24.31 -9.38
CA ASP A 628 -23.52 -25.27 -10.23
C ASP A 628 -24.99 -24.83 -10.47
N GLU A 629 -25.72 -24.54 -9.38
CA GLU A 629 -27.08 -24.00 -9.45
C GLU A 629 -27.16 -22.70 -10.28
N THR A 630 -26.19 -21.80 -10.10
CA THR A 630 -26.12 -20.53 -10.82
C THR A 630 -25.91 -20.75 -12.32
N LEU A 631 -24.96 -21.60 -12.71
CA LEU A 631 -24.70 -21.98 -14.11
C LEU A 631 -25.91 -22.65 -14.76
N GLN A 632 -26.57 -23.59 -14.08
CA GLN A 632 -27.80 -24.21 -14.57
C GLN A 632 -28.93 -23.18 -14.73
N SER A 633 -29.04 -22.21 -13.82
CA SER A 633 -30.02 -21.12 -13.93
C SER A 633 -29.73 -20.18 -15.11
N PHE A 634 -28.46 -19.93 -15.43
CA PHE A 634 -28.07 -19.16 -16.60
C PHE A 634 -28.44 -19.90 -17.89
N LEU A 635 -28.12 -21.19 -17.99
CA LEU A 635 -28.51 -22.03 -19.14
C LEU A 635 -30.03 -22.06 -19.35
N GLN A 636 -30.84 -22.24 -18.29
CA GLN A 636 -32.30 -22.25 -18.39
C GLN A 636 -32.89 -20.90 -18.85
N ARG A 637 -32.43 -19.77 -18.27
CA ARG A 637 -32.86 -18.41 -18.69
C ARG A 637 -32.47 -18.15 -20.15
N TYR A 638 -31.29 -18.62 -20.54
CA TYR A 638 -30.76 -18.49 -21.89
C TYR A 638 -31.58 -19.29 -22.92
N GLU A 639 -31.87 -20.56 -22.64
CA GLU A 639 -32.72 -21.42 -23.48
C GLU A 639 -34.14 -20.81 -23.66
N GLN A 640 -34.74 -20.30 -22.59
CA GLN A 640 -36.00 -19.55 -22.65
C GLN A 640 -35.90 -18.29 -23.51
N SER A 641 -34.78 -17.57 -23.50
CA SER A 641 -34.60 -16.36 -24.32
C SER A 641 -34.46 -16.66 -25.82
N LEU A 642 -33.80 -17.78 -26.19
CA LEU A 642 -33.76 -18.28 -27.56
C LEU A 642 -35.15 -18.66 -28.08
N GLU A 643 -35.95 -19.35 -27.26
CA GLU A 643 -37.34 -19.68 -27.61
C GLU A 643 -38.21 -18.44 -27.86
N ILE A 644 -38.02 -17.37 -27.08
CA ILE A 644 -38.77 -16.12 -27.23
C ILE A 644 -38.31 -15.36 -28.48
N SER A 645 -37.00 -15.33 -28.77
CA SER A 645 -36.43 -14.71 -29.97
C SER A 645 -36.99 -15.34 -31.26
N ASN A 646 -36.99 -16.67 -31.32
CA ASN A 646 -37.50 -17.44 -32.46
C ASN A 646 -39.02 -17.28 -32.71
N ARG A 647 -39.76 -16.64 -31.80
CA ARG A 647 -41.22 -16.42 -31.92
C ARG A 647 -41.61 -14.97 -32.24
N ARG A 648 -40.66 -14.02 -32.35
CA ARG A 648 -40.99 -12.57 -32.35
C ARG A 648 -40.49 -11.70 -33.51
N GLU A 649 -39.65 -12.20 -34.41
CA GLU A 649 -39.14 -11.40 -35.55
C GLU A 649 -39.71 -11.78 -36.92
N SER A 650 -39.74 -10.79 -37.83
CA SER A 650 -40.28 -10.91 -39.19
C SER A 650 -39.19 -11.23 -40.23
N PRO A 651 -39.51 -11.91 -41.36
CA PRO A 651 -38.59 -12.93 -41.89
C PRO A 651 -37.33 -12.44 -42.65
N LEU A 652 -37.10 -11.13 -42.82
CA LEU A 652 -36.20 -10.61 -43.86
C LEU A 652 -35.23 -9.49 -43.45
N ARG A 653 -35.08 -9.14 -42.16
CA ARG A 653 -34.15 -8.05 -41.77
C ARG A 653 -33.11 -8.35 -40.70
N SER A 654 -33.10 -9.55 -40.11
CA SER A 654 -32.24 -9.86 -38.96
C SER A 654 -31.37 -11.10 -39.10
N ILE A 655 -31.31 -11.82 -40.23
CA ILE A 655 -30.51 -13.07 -40.35
C ILE A 655 -29.05 -12.90 -39.87
N ALA A 656 -28.38 -11.79 -40.21
CA ALA A 656 -27.02 -11.51 -39.73
C ALA A 656 -26.94 -11.14 -38.24
N VAL A 657 -28.00 -10.54 -37.68
CA VAL A 657 -28.11 -10.23 -36.24
C VAL A 657 -28.40 -11.50 -35.45
N VAL A 658 -29.32 -12.34 -35.94
CA VAL A 658 -29.64 -13.66 -35.39
C VAL A 658 -28.42 -14.59 -35.46
N SER A 659 -27.67 -14.63 -36.57
CA SER A 659 -26.42 -15.40 -36.67
C SER A 659 -25.40 -14.94 -35.63
N ARG A 660 -25.10 -13.64 -35.57
CA ARG A 660 -24.13 -13.10 -34.61
C ARG A 660 -24.58 -13.29 -33.15
N ASN A 661 -25.87 -13.13 -32.88
CA ASN A 661 -26.43 -13.42 -31.56
C ASN A 661 -26.28 -14.91 -31.24
N LEU A 662 -26.53 -15.81 -32.20
CA LEU A 662 -26.39 -17.26 -32.07
C LEU A 662 -24.92 -17.70 -31.90
N GLU A 663 -23.96 -17.03 -32.54
CA GLU A 663 -22.53 -17.25 -32.35
C GLU A 663 -22.07 -16.86 -30.93
N ASN A 664 -22.48 -15.68 -30.44
CA ASN A 664 -22.26 -15.26 -29.06
C ASN A 664 -22.96 -16.21 -28.05
N ALA A 665 -24.15 -16.69 -28.42
CA ALA A 665 -24.96 -17.58 -27.62
C ALA A 665 -24.31 -18.97 -27.45
N LEU A 666 -23.82 -19.56 -28.54
CA LEU A 666 -23.07 -20.82 -28.52
C LEU A 666 -21.80 -20.71 -27.67
N THR A 667 -21.00 -19.65 -27.86
CA THR A 667 -19.76 -19.45 -27.09
C THR A 667 -20.02 -19.21 -25.58
N PHE A 668 -21.10 -18.50 -25.23
CA PHE A 668 -21.54 -18.39 -23.83
C PHE A 668 -21.94 -19.76 -23.25
N ARG A 669 -22.72 -20.56 -24.00
CA ARG A 669 -23.10 -21.91 -23.59
C ARG A 669 -21.86 -22.80 -23.41
N GLU A 670 -20.96 -22.84 -24.37
CA GLU A 670 -19.71 -23.61 -24.29
C GLU A 670 -18.90 -23.21 -23.04
N SER A 671 -18.83 -21.92 -22.71
CA SER A 671 -18.18 -21.47 -21.47
C SER A 671 -18.88 -22.02 -20.22
N CYS A 672 -20.22 -22.04 -20.18
CA CYS A 672 -20.98 -22.63 -19.07
C CYS A 672 -20.76 -24.15 -18.97
N ASP A 673 -20.88 -24.88 -20.07
CA ASP A 673 -20.70 -26.34 -20.14
C ASP A 673 -19.24 -26.73 -19.77
N ASN A 674 -18.24 -25.89 -20.08
CA ASN A 674 -16.85 -26.04 -19.63
C ASN A 674 -16.70 -25.85 -18.09
N HIS A 675 -17.29 -24.81 -17.50
CA HIS A 675 -17.29 -24.62 -16.04
C HIS A 675 -18.01 -25.76 -15.31
N LEU A 676 -19.16 -26.22 -15.81
CA LEU A 676 -19.89 -27.37 -15.28
C LEU A 676 -19.07 -28.66 -15.35
N SER A 677 -18.32 -28.89 -16.44
CA SER A 677 -17.42 -30.04 -16.58
C SER A 677 -16.33 -30.04 -15.49
N VAL A 678 -15.73 -28.88 -15.23
CA VAL A 678 -14.76 -28.68 -14.14
C VAL A 678 -15.39 -28.89 -12.76
N ILE A 679 -16.58 -28.33 -12.50
CA ILE A 679 -17.30 -28.52 -11.24
C ILE A 679 -17.58 -30.01 -10.99
N ASN A 680 -17.96 -30.76 -12.00
CA ASN A 680 -18.18 -32.21 -11.90
C ASN A 680 -16.89 -33.00 -11.63
N VAL A 681 -15.72 -32.52 -12.05
CA VAL A 681 -14.43 -33.07 -11.63
C VAL A 681 -14.13 -32.72 -10.16
N LEU A 682 -14.33 -31.46 -9.75
CA LEU A 682 -14.09 -31.02 -8.36
C LEU A 682 -15.01 -31.74 -7.35
N LYS A 683 -16.29 -31.97 -7.68
CA LYS A 683 -17.21 -32.76 -6.85
C LYS A 683 -16.69 -34.19 -6.61
N ARG A 684 -16.16 -34.85 -7.64
CA ARG A 684 -15.53 -36.18 -7.49
C ARG A 684 -14.30 -36.15 -6.58
N ILE A 685 -13.55 -35.05 -6.53
CA ILE A 685 -12.40 -34.90 -5.64
C ILE A 685 -12.85 -34.75 -4.17
N ASP A 686 -13.92 -33.98 -3.89
CA ASP A 686 -14.56 -33.95 -2.56
C ASP A 686 -15.07 -35.33 -2.14
N GLU A 687 -15.73 -36.07 -3.04
CA GLU A 687 -16.18 -37.45 -2.78
C GLU A 687 -14.99 -38.40 -2.47
N LEU A 688 -13.90 -38.35 -3.25
CA LEU A 688 -12.75 -39.27 -3.14
C LEU A 688 -11.90 -39.05 -1.88
N PHE A 689 -11.64 -37.79 -1.52
CA PHE A 689 -10.85 -37.43 -0.32
C PHE A 689 -11.71 -37.10 0.91
N HIS A 690 -13.03 -37.13 0.77
CA HIS A 690 -13.99 -36.71 1.80
C HIS A 690 -13.68 -35.29 2.31
N LEU A 691 -13.44 -34.32 1.42
CA LEU A 691 -12.91 -33.00 1.79
C LEU A 691 -13.85 -32.23 2.74
N LYS A 692 -15.17 -32.42 2.67
CA LYS A 692 -16.12 -31.94 3.68
C LYS A 692 -15.79 -32.40 5.11
N GLN A 693 -15.22 -33.59 5.30
CA GLN A 693 -14.76 -34.09 6.61
C GLN A 693 -13.38 -33.53 6.97
N LEU A 694 -12.44 -33.49 6.02
CA LEU A 694 -11.09 -32.96 6.22
C LEU A 694 -11.11 -31.46 6.58
N CYS A 695 -11.78 -30.64 5.77
CA CYS A 695 -11.95 -29.20 6.02
C CYS A 695 -12.65 -28.94 7.37
N SER A 696 -13.68 -29.74 7.71
CA SER A 696 -14.33 -29.64 9.02
C SER A 696 -13.35 -29.90 10.18
N LEU A 697 -12.42 -30.86 10.04
CA LEU A 697 -11.35 -31.06 11.02
C LEU A 697 -10.36 -29.89 11.02
N GLU A 698 -9.85 -29.45 9.86
CA GLU A 698 -8.91 -28.33 9.76
C GLU A 698 -9.44 -27.06 10.44
N GLN A 699 -10.68 -26.67 10.12
CA GLN A 699 -11.37 -25.53 10.73
C GLN A 699 -11.55 -25.69 12.25
N THR A 700 -11.72 -26.93 12.73
CA THR A 700 -11.82 -27.27 14.16
C THR A 700 -10.44 -27.22 14.85
N VAL A 701 -9.37 -27.65 14.17
CA VAL A 701 -7.98 -27.57 14.64
C VAL A 701 -7.55 -26.12 14.79
N CYS A 702 -7.82 -25.26 13.80
CA CYS A 702 -7.46 -23.83 13.84
C CYS A 702 -8.14 -23.04 14.96
N SER A 703 -9.44 -23.27 15.16
CA SER A 703 -10.30 -22.48 16.06
C SER A 703 -10.44 -23.06 17.48
N SER A 704 -10.10 -24.34 17.68
CA SER A 704 -10.45 -25.13 18.87
C SER A 704 -11.97 -25.26 19.13
N PHE A 705 -12.82 -25.04 18.12
CA PHE A 705 -14.29 -25.16 18.21
C PHE A 705 -14.87 -26.04 17.09
N LEU A 706 -15.87 -26.85 17.44
CA LEU A 706 -16.73 -27.58 16.51
C LEU A 706 -17.71 -26.64 15.77
N PRO A 707 -18.32 -27.06 14.64
CA PRO A 707 -19.36 -26.28 13.96
C PRO A 707 -20.57 -25.92 14.84
N THR A 708 -20.79 -26.67 15.92
CA THR A 708 -21.85 -26.47 16.92
C THR A 708 -21.47 -25.53 18.06
N GLY A 709 -20.28 -24.92 18.03
CA GLY A 709 -19.77 -24.03 19.09
C GLY A 709 -19.16 -24.73 20.31
N GLY A 710 -19.21 -26.07 20.38
CA GLY A 710 -18.51 -26.83 21.42
C GLY A 710 -17.00 -26.76 21.27
N SER A 711 -16.27 -26.38 22.32
CA SER A 711 -14.80 -26.36 22.28
C SER A 711 -14.22 -27.75 22.53
N LEU A 712 -13.09 -28.07 21.89
CA LEU A 712 -12.34 -29.31 22.09
C LEU A 712 -10.94 -29.00 22.64
N SER A 713 -10.47 -29.83 23.57
CA SER A 713 -9.10 -29.81 24.06
C SER A 713 -8.13 -30.43 23.04
N LEU A 714 -6.86 -30.04 23.11
CA LEU A 714 -5.81 -30.62 22.27
C LEU A 714 -5.71 -32.15 22.44
N THR A 715 -5.94 -32.65 23.66
CA THR A 715 -6.02 -34.08 24.00
C THR A 715 -7.15 -34.84 23.30
N GLU A 716 -8.23 -34.17 22.90
CA GLU A 716 -9.34 -34.77 22.14
C GLU A 716 -9.11 -34.65 20.63
N LEU A 717 -8.44 -33.59 20.18
CA LEU A 717 -8.10 -33.36 18.77
C LEU A 717 -7.01 -34.33 18.25
N LEU A 718 -5.96 -34.59 19.04
CA LEU A 718 -4.84 -35.43 18.62
C LEU A 718 -5.25 -36.85 18.16
N PRO A 719 -6.15 -37.59 18.86
CA PRO A 719 -6.71 -38.85 18.36
C PRO A 719 -7.48 -38.72 17.04
N MET A 720 -8.22 -37.63 16.82
CA MET A 720 -8.98 -37.39 15.59
C MET A 720 -8.04 -37.17 14.40
N ILE A 721 -7.04 -36.30 14.56
CA ILE A 721 -6.00 -36.04 13.56
C ILE A 721 -5.26 -37.35 13.23
N ARG A 722 -4.83 -38.10 14.26
CA ARG A 722 -4.10 -39.37 14.08
C ARG A 722 -4.93 -40.48 13.44
N ARG A 723 -6.27 -40.40 13.45
CA ARG A 723 -7.13 -41.29 12.67
C ARG A 723 -7.05 -40.93 11.19
N ILE A 724 -7.29 -39.66 10.85
CA ILE A 724 -7.30 -39.18 9.45
C ILE A 724 -5.93 -39.35 8.78
N MET A 725 -4.81 -39.12 9.48
CA MET A 725 -3.46 -39.39 8.94
C MET A 725 -3.27 -40.84 8.45
N LYS A 726 -3.94 -41.81 9.09
CA LYS A 726 -3.85 -43.24 8.75
C LYS A 726 -4.82 -43.68 7.65
N GLU A 727 -5.72 -42.80 7.19
CA GLU A 727 -6.65 -43.12 6.11
C GLU A 727 -5.87 -43.22 4.78
N VAL A 728 -6.08 -44.31 4.04
CA VAL A 728 -5.29 -44.68 2.84
C VAL A 728 -5.75 -43.92 1.59
N THR A 729 -6.94 -43.32 1.64
CA THR A 729 -7.54 -42.51 0.57
C THR A 729 -6.91 -41.12 0.44
N LEU A 730 -6.38 -40.55 1.52
CA LEU A 730 -5.77 -39.22 1.52
C LEU A 730 -4.33 -39.25 1.01
N GLY A 731 -3.98 -38.27 0.17
CA GLY A 731 -2.63 -38.07 -0.33
C GLY A 731 -1.66 -37.56 0.73
N GLU A 732 -0.36 -37.65 0.42
CA GLU A 732 0.69 -37.09 1.27
C GLU A 732 0.59 -35.55 1.39
N GLN A 733 0.07 -34.87 0.36
CA GLN A 733 -0.14 -33.42 0.37
C GLN A 733 -1.19 -33.01 1.41
N GLU A 734 -2.34 -33.67 1.45
CA GLU A 734 -3.41 -33.42 2.42
C GLU A 734 -2.94 -33.71 3.85
N LYS A 735 -2.13 -34.77 4.03
CA LYS A 735 -1.53 -35.12 5.33
C LYS A 735 -0.48 -34.09 5.77
N LEU A 736 0.37 -33.61 4.87
CA LEU A 736 1.29 -32.50 5.15
C LEU A 736 0.53 -31.24 5.53
N ARG A 737 -0.52 -30.85 4.80
CA ARG A 737 -1.34 -29.67 5.12
C ARG A 737 -1.92 -29.77 6.52
N LEU A 738 -2.52 -30.91 6.87
CA LEU A 738 -3.08 -31.13 8.21
C LEU A 738 -2.00 -31.15 9.31
N LEU A 739 -0.79 -31.65 9.05
CA LEU A 739 0.36 -31.53 9.97
C LEU A 739 0.75 -30.05 10.17
N LEU A 740 0.98 -29.31 9.09
CA LEU A 740 1.40 -27.91 9.12
C LEU A 740 0.35 -27.01 9.79
N ILE A 741 -0.94 -27.21 9.48
CA ILE A 741 -2.07 -26.56 10.16
C ILE A 741 -2.06 -26.86 11.66
N THR A 742 -1.80 -28.11 12.05
CA THR A 742 -1.71 -28.51 13.46
C THR A 742 -0.53 -27.83 14.16
N LEU A 743 0.65 -27.82 13.54
CA LEU A 743 1.87 -27.21 14.08
C LEU A 743 1.74 -25.69 14.27
N PHE A 744 1.32 -24.97 13.24
CA PHE A 744 1.10 -23.52 13.32
C PHE A 744 -0.08 -23.17 14.25
N SER A 745 -1.06 -24.07 14.42
CA SER A 745 -2.15 -23.87 15.39
C SER A 745 -1.68 -24.07 16.83
N TYR A 746 -0.84 -25.07 17.09
CA TYR A 746 -0.35 -25.44 18.42
C TYR A 746 1.19 -25.53 18.46
N PRO A 747 1.92 -24.40 18.39
CA PRO A 747 3.38 -24.36 18.48
C PRO A 747 4.00 -25.13 19.65
N SER A 748 3.27 -25.26 20.76
CA SER A 748 3.65 -26.04 21.94
C SER A 748 3.72 -27.57 21.73
N LEU A 749 3.34 -28.08 20.56
CA LEU A 749 3.57 -29.47 20.15
C LEU A 749 5.00 -29.72 19.64
N LEU A 750 5.76 -28.67 19.28
CA LEU A 750 7.11 -28.85 18.75
C LEU A 750 7.99 -29.61 19.77
N ALA A 751 8.68 -30.65 19.28
CA ALA A 751 9.46 -31.60 20.09
C ALA A 751 8.68 -32.36 21.19
N SER A 752 7.35 -32.51 21.06
CA SER A 752 6.55 -33.40 21.92
C SER A 752 6.46 -34.82 21.34
N PRO A 753 6.33 -35.88 22.18
CA PRO A 753 6.17 -37.25 21.69
C PRO A 753 4.85 -37.48 20.95
N GLU A 754 3.83 -36.67 21.22
CA GLU A 754 2.57 -36.66 20.46
C GLU A 754 2.78 -36.15 19.03
N TRP A 755 3.65 -35.14 18.85
CA TRP A 755 4.01 -34.62 17.53
C TRP A 755 4.82 -35.64 16.72
N GLU A 756 5.86 -36.25 17.31
CA GLU A 756 6.59 -37.35 16.67
C GLU A 756 5.63 -38.48 16.24
N ALA A 757 4.67 -38.84 17.10
CA ALA A 757 3.68 -39.87 16.85
C ALA A 757 2.58 -39.48 15.83
N LEU A 758 2.48 -38.19 15.44
CA LEU A 758 1.70 -37.69 14.31
C LEU A 758 2.52 -37.71 13.01
N VAL A 759 3.75 -37.20 13.02
CA VAL A 759 4.65 -37.21 11.84
C VAL A 759 4.90 -38.65 11.37
N GLN A 760 5.18 -39.57 12.29
CA GLN A 760 5.27 -41.01 12.00
C GLN A 760 3.96 -41.64 11.49
N ALA A 761 2.79 -41.05 11.83
CA ALA A 761 1.50 -41.55 11.38
C ALA A 761 1.06 -40.99 10.01
N ALA A 762 1.61 -39.85 9.59
CA ALA A 762 1.42 -39.28 8.27
C ALA A 762 2.21 -40.03 7.18
N ALA A 763 3.38 -40.57 7.55
CA ALA A 763 4.25 -41.38 6.70
C ALA A 763 4.59 -40.72 5.34
N LEU A 764 5.12 -39.49 5.42
CA LEU A 764 5.57 -38.74 4.24
C LEU A 764 6.82 -39.40 3.62
N HIS A 765 6.83 -39.47 2.29
CA HIS A 765 7.90 -40.05 1.46
C HIS A 765 8.44 -39.07 0.40
N VAL A 766 7.71 -38.01 0.08
CA VAL A 766 8.18 -36.96 -0.84
C VAL A 766 9.16 -36.01 -0.14
N ASP A 767 10.41 -35.94 -0.65
CA ASP A 767 11.48 -35.09 -0.10
C ASP A 767 11.06 -33.61 0.04
N GLU A 768 10.32 -33.06 -0.94
CA GLU A 768 9.79 -31.68 -0.92
C GLU A 768 8.87 -31.43 0.30
N TYR A 769 8.06 -32.43 0.67
CA TYR A 769 7.14 -32.34 1.81
C TYR A 769 7.88 -32.49 3.15
N ILE A 770 8.92 -33.31 3.20
CA ILE A 770 9.79 -33.45 4.38
C ILE A 770 10.58 -32.14 4.61
N ALA A 771 11.10 -31.53 3.55
CA ALA A 771 11.78 -30.23 3.62
C ALA A 771 10.83 -29.10 4.05
N ALA A 772 9.60 -29.04 3.51
CA ALA A 772 8.59 -28.07 3.92
C ALA A 772 8.18 -28.21 5.39
N LEU A 773 8.12 -29.44 5.91
CA LEU A 773 7.84 -29.72 7.32
C LEU A 773 8.97 -29.23 8.23
N ALA A 774 10.22 -29.57 7.91
CA ALA A 774 11.40 -29.10 8.66
C ALA A 774 11.52 -27.57 8.65
N ALA A 775 11.24 -26.93 7.50
CA ALA A 775 11.21 -25.47 7.41
C ALA A 775 10.12 -24.84 8.30
N ALA A 776 8.94 -25.46 8.38
CA ALA A 776 7.87 -25.02 9.28
C ALA A 776 8.23 -25.20 10.76
N GLU A 777 8.85 -26.32 11.14
CA GLU A 777 9.39 -26.55 12.49
C GLU A 777 10.44 -25.49 12.86
N HIS A 778 11.36 -25.17 11.95
CA HIS A 778 12.36 -24.12 12.14
C HIS A 778 11.75 -22.72 12.26
N ILE A 779 10.73 -22.40 11.46
CA ILE A 779 9.98 -21.13 11.58
C ILE A 779 9.29 -21.04 12.95
N VAL A 780 8.67 -22.12 13.42
CA VAL A 780 7.99 -22.16 14.72
C VAL A 780 8.99 -22.11 15.89
N ALA A 781 10.15 -22.76 15.78
CA ALA A 781 11.21 -22.71 16.79
C ALA A 781 11.77 -21.29 17.01
N ASN A 782 11.78 -20.46 15.97
CA ASN A 782 12.29 -19.08 15.99
C ASN A 782 11.18 -18.01 16.08
N ALA A 783 9.92 -18.40 16.21
CA ALA A 783 8.80 -17.46 16.27
C ALA A 783 8.61 -16.88 17.69
N ASP A 784 9.07 -15.64 17.89
CA ASP A 784 8.50 -14.78 18.94
C ASP A 784 6.98 -14.69 18.72
N GLY A 785 6.19 -15.03 19.75
CA GLY A 785 4.80 -15.48 19.60
C GLY A 785 3.90 -14.55 18.78
N PRO A 786 3.36 -15.00 17.62
CA PRO A 786 2.69 -14.12 16.65
C PRO A 786 1.28 -13.69 17.09
N ARG A 787 0.83 -12.52 16.62
CA ARG A 787 -0.55 -12.02 16.80
C ARG A 787 -1.63 -12.99 16.38
N TYR A 788 -1.39 -13.85 15.39
CA TYR A 788 -2.31 -14.91 14.93
C TYR A 788 -2.31 -16.13 15.89
N SER A 789 -2.28 -15.83 17.18
CA SER A 789 -2.23 -16.77 18.30
C SER A 789 -3.53 -17.58 18.41
N ALA A 790 -3.50 -18.61 19.25
CA ALA A 790 -4.70 -19.37 19.59
C ALA A 790 -5.82 -18.49 20.21
N GLU A 791 -5.48 -17.38 20.86
CA GLU A 791 -6.47 -16.43 21.39
C GLU A 791 -7.08 -15.58 20.27
N TYR A 792 -6.26 -15.06 19.35
CA TYR A 792 -6.75 -14.32 18.19
C TYR A 792 -7.68 -15.20 17.34
N ARG A 793 -7.28 -16.42 16.99
CA ARG A 793 -8.08 -17.31 16.13
C ARG A 793 -9.39 -17.73 16.81
N ARG A 794 -9.39 -17.89 18.14
CA ARG A 794 -10.59 -18.14 18.93
C ARG A 794 -11.55 -16.94 18.93
N CYS A 795 -11.03 -15.71 19.03
CA CYS A 795 -11.83 -14.49 19.02
C CYS A 795 -12.30 -14.04 17.63
N ASN A 796 -11.62 -14.50 16.56
CA ASN A 796 -11.88 -14.16 15.17
C ASN A 796 -12.46 -15.36 14.37
N ALA A 797 -13.00 -16.36 15.06
CA ALA A 797 -13.76 -17.44 14.45
C ALA A 797 -15.19 -16.98 14.13
N GLU A 798 -15.67 -17.27 12.91
CA GLU A 798 -17.08 -17.10 12.56
C GLU A 798 -17.93 -18.16 13.27
N HIS A 799 -19.15 -17.78 13.62
CA HIS A 799 -20.13 -18.62 14.31
C HIS A 799 -21.43 -18.62 13.50
N VAL A 800 -22.33 -19.58 13.77
CA VAL A 800 -23.64 -19.62 13.10
C VAL A 800 -24.46 -18.39 13.55
N ASP A 801 -24.81 -17.54 12.60
CA ASP A 801 -25.49 -16.26 12.81
C ASP A 801 -26.66 -16.08 11.82
N SER A 802 -27.07 -14.85 11.54
CA SER A 802 -28.14 -14.52 10.58
C SER A 802 -27.70 -14.47 9.11
N GLU A 803 -26.39 -14.47 8.83
CA GLU A 803 -25.80 -14.39 7.49
C GLU A 803 -25.19 -15.74 7.04
N HIS A 804 -24.70 -16.55 8.00
CA HIS A 804 -23.95 -17.77 7.77
C HIS A 804 -24.70 -19.02 8.27
N THR A 805 -25.00 -19.94 7.36
CA THR A 805 -25.64 -21.21 7.73
C THR A 805 -24.67 -22.15 8.44
N LEU A 806 -25.19 -23.14 9.18
CA LEU A 806 -24.35 -24.17 9.81
C LEU A 806 -23.52 -24.97 8.78
N GLU A 807 -23.98 -25.09 7.53
CA GLU A 807 -23.14 -25.63 6.46
C GLU A 807 -21.96 -24.73 6.13
N ASP A 808 -22.19 -23.42 5.97
CA ASP A 808 -21.14 -22.49 5.58
C ASP A 808 -20.06 -22.40 6.68
N ILE A 809 -20.46 -22.45 7.97
CA ILE A 809 -19.57 -22.52 9.15
C ILE A 809 -18.77 -23.85 9.26
N VAL A 810 -19.06 -24.86 8.43
CA VAL A 810 -18.13 -26.00 8.26
C VAL A 810 -16.83 -25.56 7.57
N TYR A 811 -16.89 -24.56 6.69
CA TYR A 811 -15.81 -24.22 5.75
C TYR A 811 -15.19 -22.82 5.95
N ILE A 812 -15.94 -21.83 6.43
CA ILE A 812 -15.46 -20.43 6.60
C ILE A 812 -15.24 -20.01 8.06
N ARG A 813 -15.13 -20.98 9.00
CA ARG A 813 -14.99 -20.70 10.45
C ARG A 813 -13.76 -19.84 10.77
N ASN A 814 -12.61 -20.14 10.18
CA ASN A 814 -11.38 -19.37 10.36
C ASN A 814 -11.34 -18.16 9.41
N THR A 815 -11.77 -16.99 9.87
CA THR A 815 -11.57 -15.73 9.12
C THR A 815 -10.05 -15.46 8.97
N PRO A 816 -9.51 -15.30 7.74
CA PRO A 816 -8.10 -15.00 7.51
C PRO A 816 -7.61 -13.71 8.18
N TYR A 817 -6.32 -13.60 8.48
CA TYR A 817 -5.76 -12.40 9.12
C TYR A 817 -6.03 -11.11 8.34
N VAL A 818 -5.81 -11.13 7.02
CA VAL A 818 -6.08 -9.97 6.15
C VAL A 818 -7.55 -9.59 6.07
N ALA A 819 -8.46 -10.56 6.28
CA ALA A 819 -9.90 -10.33 6.27
C ALA A 819 -10.40 -9.70 7.58
N SER A 820 -9.83 -10.05 8.74
CA SER A 820 -10.18 -9.39 10.01
C SER A 820 -9.76 -7.92 10.01
N ILE A 821 -8.58 -7.61 9.46
CA ILE A 821 -8.08 -6.24 9.31
C ILE A 821 -9.05 -5.40 8.47
N LEU A 822 -9.61 -5.96 7.39
CA LEU A 822 -10.64 -5.26 6.61
C LEU A 822 -11.99 -5.17 7.33
N LYS A 823 -12.40 -6.17 8.13
CA LYS A 823 -13.57 -6.07 9.02
C LYS A 823 -13.39 -4.92 10.03
N MET A 824 -12.23 -4.83 10.68
CA MET A 824 -11.91 -3.72 11.59
C MET A 824 -11.99 -2.36 10.87
N VAL A 825 -11.38 -2.24 9.69
CA VAL A 825 -11.39 -0.99 8.90
C VAL A 825 -12.78 -0.62 8.36
N ARG A 826 -13.63 -1.60 8.03
CA ARG A 826 -15.06 -1.40 7.72
C ARG A 826 -15.81 -0.84 8.94
N ASP A 827 -15.49 -1.32 10.13
CA ASP A 827 -16.07 -0.88 11.41
C ASP A 827 -15.42 0.43 11.95
N ASP A 828 -14.71 1.16 11.09
CA ASP A 828 -14.00 2.44 11.32
C ASP A 828 -13.02 2.44 12.52
N TYR A 829 -12.43 1.26 12.78
CA TYR A 829 -11.49 0.98 13.86
C TYR A 829 -10.22 0.29 13.31
N LEU A 830 -9.02 0.75 13.67
CA LEU A 830 -7.81 -0.04 13.45
C LEU A 830 -6.71 0.41 14.42
N SER A 831 -6.33 -0.48 15.34
CA SER A 831 -5.37 -0.24 16.42
C SER A 831 -4.08 0.43 15.94
N ARG A 832 -3.64 1.43 16.70
CA ARG A 832 -2.43 2.23 16.42
C ARG A 832 -1.16 1.65 17.05
N ASP A 833 -1.30 0.70 17.97
CA ASP A 833 -0.20 -0.06 18.55
C ASP A 833 0.10 -1.32 17.71
N ASP A 834 -0.90 -1.83 16.99
CA ASP A 834 -0.79 -3.01 16.13
C ASP A 834 -0.37 -2.64 14.71
N PHE A 835 -0.97 -1.57 14.18
CA PHE A 835 -0.70 -1.04 12.85
C PHE A 835 -0.39 0.47 12.94
N PRO A 836 0.74 0.88 13.54
CA PRO A 836 1.12 2.28 13.67
C PRO A 836 1.30 2.95 12.31
N PHE A 837 1.06 4.25 12.27
CA PHE A 837 1.46 5.08 11.15
C PHE A 837 2.96 5.39 11.23
N LEU A 838 3.68 5.22 10.12
CA LEU A 838 5.09 5.64 9.97
C LEU A 838 5.25 7.15 10.23
N LEU A 839 4.29 7.95 9.75
CA LEU A 839 4.14 9.37 10.04
C LEU A 839 2.68 9.64 10.40
N LYS A 840 2.44 10.25 11.56
CA LYS A 840 1.09 10.53 12.05
C LYS A 840 0.38 11.52 11.10
N PRO A 841 -0.82 11.20 10.60
CA PRO A 841 -1.58 12.11 9.76
C PRO A 841 -2.22 13.26 10.60
N PRO A 842 -2.68 14.34 9.95
CA PRO A 842 -3.38 15.44 10.60
C PRO A 842 -4.64 15.03 11.39
N ALA A 843 -5.06 15.91 12.29
CA ALA A 843 -6.34 15.77 12.98
C ALA A 843 -7.50 15.71 11.96
N GLY A 844 -8.43 14.76 12.16
CA GLY A 844 -9.55 14.53 11.24
C GLY A 844 -9.27 13.59 10.07
N TYR A 845 -8.05 13.09 9.85
CA TYR A 845 -7.78 12.07 8.81
C TYR A 845 -7.97 10.62 9.30
N SER A 846 -7.60 10.36 10.56
CA SER A 846 -7.38 9.01 11.05
C SER A 846 -8.64 8.31 11.57
N VAL A 847 -8.76 7.04 11.18
CA VAL A 847 -9.55 5.96 11.83
C VAL A 847 -9.43 6.02 13.37
N LYS A 848 -10.51 5.64 14.08
CA LYS A 848 -10.58 5.61 15.55
C LYS A 848 -9.59 4.59 16.12
N SER A 849 -9.03 4.92 17.30
CA SER A 849 -7.97 4.11 17.94
C SER A 849 -8.51 3.01 18.84
N ASP A 850 -9.72 3.18 19.37
CA ASP A 850 -10.38 2.30 20.32
C ASP A 850 -11.66 1.76 19.69
N LYS A 851 -12.02 0.50 19.96
CA LYS A 851 -13.29 -0.08 19.49
C LYS A 851 -14.46 0.63 20.19
N PRO A 852 -15.48 1.13 19.46
CA PRO A 852 -16.62 1.79 20.08
C PRO A 852 -17.38 0.81 21.01
N PRO A 853 -17.88 1.28 22.17
CA PRO A 853 -18.68 0.44 23.06
C PRO A 853 -20.03 0.10 22.41
N PRO A 854 -20.57 -1.11 22.63
CA PRO A 854 -21.92 -1.44 22.17
C PRO A 854 -22.96 -0.56 22.89
N ALA A 855 -23.87 0.02 22.12
CA ALA A 855 -24.98 0.88 22.54
C ALA A 855 -24.60 2.24 23.19
N VAL A 856 -24.25 3.21 22.35
CA VAL A 856 -24.77 4.60 22.47
C VAL A 856 -25.15 5.10 21.08
N GLU A 857 -26.45 5.15 20.78
CA GLU A 857 -26.97 5.85 19.59
C GLU A 857 -27.16 7.33 19.91
N GLU A 858 -26.09 8.15 19.86
CA GLU A 858 -26.26 9.61 19.88
C GLU A 858 -25.09 10.36 19.23
N THR A 859 -25.40 11.23 18.27
CA THR A 859 -24.50 12.24 17.67
C THR A 859 -23.15 11.73 17.10
N HIS A 860 -23.21 10.94 16.02
CA HIS A 860 -22.10 10.80 15.08
C HIS A 860 -22.40 11.56 13.77
N ALA A 861 -22.58 12.87 13.92
CA ALA A 861 -22.82 13.82 12.82
C ALA A 861 -21.59 14.72 12.57
N ASP A 862 -20.38 14.14 12.64
CA ASP A 862 -19.15 14.77 12.18
C ASP A 862 -18.15 13.68 11.73
N PHE A 863 -17.43 13.95 10.63
CA PHE A 863 -16.42 13.07 10.01
C PHE A 863 -16.88 11.66 9.56
N THR A 864 -17.72 11.61 8.53
CA THR A 864 -17.61 10.54 7.51
C THR A 864 -16.55 10.94 6.46
N PRO A 865 -15.49 10.14 6.23
CA PRO A 865 -14.48 10.42 5.20
C PRO A 865 -15.08 10.14 3.81
N LYS A 866 -15.53 11.19 3.12
CA LYS A 866 -16.32 11.13 1.87
C LYS A 866 -15.75 10.23 0.76
N ARG A 867 -16.03 8.93 0.79
CA ARG A 867 -16.14 7.94 -0.32
C ARG A 867 -15.01 7.79 -1.36
N LYS A 868 -13.94 8.59 -1.28
CA LYS A 868 -13.02 8.84 -2.41
C LYS A 868 -11.59 8.37 -2.20
N ARG A 869 -11.16 8.02 -0.98
CA ARG A 869 -9.77 7.60 -0.72
C ARG A 869 -9.53 6.13 -1.10
N ARG A 870 -8.30 5.80 -1.47
CA ARG A 870 -7.87 4.40 -1.65
C ARG A 870 -7.33 3.83 -0.33
N LEU A 871 -7.62 2.55 -0.10
CA LEU A 871 -6.91 1.71 0.85
C LEU A 871 -6.05 0.72 0.06
N ILE A 872 -4.73 0.84 0.16
CA ILE A 872 -3.78 0.00 -0.57
C ILE A 872 -3.22 -1.05 0.41
N LEU A 873 -3.77 -2.25 0.37
CA LEU A 873 -3.36 -3.38 1.20
C LEU A 873 -2.18 -4.10 0.52
N VAL A 874 -1.01 -4.09 1.14
CA VAL A 874 0.22 -4.71 0.64
C VAL A 874 0.53 -5.97 1.45
N VAL A 875 0.42 -7.14 0.84
CA VAL A 875 0.74 -8.44 1.44
C VAL A 875 2.11 -8.90 0.94
N VAL A 876 3.10 -8.91 1.82
CA VAL A 876 4.49 -9.28 1.51
C VAL A 876 4.71 -10.76 1.79
N GLY A 877 5.26 -11.51 0.82
CA GLY A 877 5.37 -12.96 0.92
C GLY A 877 4.10 -13.71 0.51
N GLY A 878 3.26 -13.10 -0.33
CA GLY A 878 2.18 -13.78 -1.05
C GLY A 878 0.79 -13.80 -0.42
N LEU A 879 -0.21 -13.80 -1.30
CA LEU A 879 -1.65 -13.86 -1.01
C LEU A 879 -2.24 -15.13 -1.60
N THR A 880 -3.26 -15.70 -0.94
CA THR A 880 -3.93 -16.93 -1.39
C THR A 880 -5.28 -16.63 -2.06
N TYR A 881 -5.77 -17.55 -2.89
CA TYR A 881 -7.12 -17.44 -3.46
C TYR A 881 -8.23 -17.47 -2.39
N THR A 882 -8.03 -18.21 -1.30
CA THR A 882 -8.91 -18.22 -0.13
C THR A 882 -9.01 -16.84 0.53
N GLU A 883 -7.89 -16.14 0.69
CA GLU A 883 -7.90 -14.75 1.17
C GLU A 883 -8.51 -13.79 0.16
N LEU A 884 -8.14 -13.92 -1.12
CA LEU A 884 -8.65 -13.06 -2.20
C LEU A 884 -10.18 -13.08 -2.25
N HIS A 885 -10.81 -14.25 -2.11
CA HIS A 885 -12.26 -14.39 -2.01
C HIS A 885 -12.88 -13.55 -0.88
N HIS A 886 -12.32 -13.63 0.34
CA HIS A 886 -12.76 -12.82 1.48
C HIS A 886 -12.52 -11.32 1.24
N LEU A 887 -11.38 -10.95 0.65
CA LEU A 887 -11.04 -9.56 0.34
C LEU A 887 -11.95 -8.97 -0.75
N ARG A 888 -12.29 -9.72 -1.82
CA ARG A 888 -13.26 -9.31 -2.84
C ARG A 888 -14.65 -9.09 -2.22
N THR A 889 -15.10 -10.00 -1.37
CA THR A 889 -16.39 -9.91 -0.68
C THR A 889 -16.45 -8.69 0.25
N LEU A 890 -15.46 -8.51 1.13
CA LEU A 890 -15.38 -7.36 2.02
C LEU A 890 -15.21 -6.04 1.26
N SER A 891 -14.51 -6.03 0.12
CA SER A 891 -14.37 -4.83 -0.72
C SER A 891 -15.68 -4.30 -1.28
N LYS A 892 -16.74 -5.12 -1.39
CA LYS A 892 -18.08 -4.65 -1.79
C LYS A 892 -18.83 -3.92 -0.67
N ALA A 893 -18.36 -4.05 0.58
CA ALA A 893 -18.92 -3.43 1.78
C ALA A 893 -18.09 -2.26 2.34
N LEU A 894 -16.96 -1.91 1.72
CA LEU A 894 -16.12 -0.77 2.12
C LEU A 894 -16.55 0.52 1.39
N GLU A 895 -16.66 1.65 2.12
CA GLU A 895 -16.85 2.99 1.51
C GLU A 895 -15.59 3.54 0.78
N GLN A 896 -14.59 2.69 0.52
CA GLN A 896 -13.25 3.08 0.06
C GLN A 896 -12.77 2.08 -1.00
N GLN A 897 -12.11 2.55 -2.06
CA GLN A 897 -11.54 1.65 -3.05
C GLN A 897 -10.37 0.86 -2.42
N LEU A 898 -10.59 -0.43 -2.17
CA LEU A 898 -9.53 -1.37 -1.87
C LEU A 898 -8.68 -1.58 -3.14
N VAL A 899 -7.36 -1.49 -3.00
CA VAL A 899 -6.38 -1.96 -3.97
C VAL A 899 -5.53 -3.02 -3.28
N ILE A 900 -5.53 -4.23 -3.82
CA ILE A 900 -4.78 -5.37 -3.30
C ILE A 900 -3.44 -5.44 -4.03
N VAL A 901 -2.35 -5.46 -3.28
CA VAL A 901 -0.98 -5.53 -3.77
C VAL A 901 -0.29 -6.72 -3.09
N THR A 902 0.27 -7.65 -3.84
CA THR A 902 0.96 -8.83 -3.29
C THR A 902 2.25 -9.13 -4.04
N THR A 903 3.22 -9.84 -3.46
CA THR A 903 4.45 -10.27 -4.17
C THR A 903 4.22 -11.50 -5.05
N SER A 904 3.37 -12.41 -4.58
CA SER A 904 3.01 -13.68 -5.23
C SER A 904 1.52 -14.02 -5.05
N MET A 905 1.02 -14.93 -5.87
CA MET A 905 -0.26 -15.62 -5.65
C MET A 905 0.02 -17.08 -5.35
N PHE A 906 -0.49 -17.57 -4.21
CA PHE A 906 -0.31 -18.93 -3.75
C PHE A 906 -1.59 -19.76 -3.87
N ASN A 907 -1.45 -20.95 -4.48
CA ASN A 907 -2.20 -22.12 -4.09
C ASN A 907 -1.41 -22.91 -3.02
N PRO A 908 -2.02 -23.88 -2.32
CA PRO A 908 -1.35 -24.61 -1.24
C PRO A 908 -0.09 -25.35 -1.69
N GLN A 909 -0.05 -25.87 -2.92
CA GLN A 909 1.14 -26.51 -3.50
C GLN A 909 2.31 -25.53 -3.65
N ALA A 910 2.08 -24.34 -4.22
CA ALA A 910 3.13 -23.33 -4.38
C ALA A 910 3.59 -22.75 -3.03
N PHE A 911 2.73 -22.73 -2.00
CA PHE A 911 3.12 -22.34 -0.64
C PHE A 911 3.97 -23.42 0.04
N VAL A 912 3.58 -24.70 -0.04
CA VAL A 912 4.41 -25.84 0.42
C VAL A 912 5.78 -25.81 -0.26
N LYS A 913 5.83 -25.54 -1.56
CA LYS A 913 7.08 -25.38 -2.30
C LYS A 913 7.91 -24.18 -1.82
N ALA A 914 7.28 -23.05 -1.55
CA ALA A 914 7.97 -21.88 -0.99
C ALA A 914 8.57 -22.18 0.39
N LEU A 915 7.95 -23.04 1.20
CA LEU A 915 8.52 -23.55 2.45
C LEU A 915 9.66 -24.56 2.21
N SER A 916 9.54 -25.50 1.27
CA SER A 916 10.63 -26.45 0.96
C SER A 916 11.89 -25.78 0.37
N GLU A 917 11.73 -24.59 -0.21
CA GLU A 917 12.85 -23.76 -0.72
C GLU A 917 13.47 -22.83 0.36
N VAL A 918 13.10 -22.99 1.64
CA VAL A 918 13.77 -22.34 2.79
C VAL A 918 14.97 -23.20 3.23
N SER A 919 16.19 -22.69 3.04
CA SER A 919 17.39 -23.39 3.56
C SER A 919 17.56 -23.12 5.05
N ILE A 920 17.61 -24.20 5.83
CA ILE A 920 18.03 -24.18 7.23
C ILE A 920 19.55 -24.29 7.24
N GLU A 921 20.23 -23.20 7.60
CA GLU A 921 21.68 -23.18 7.88
C GLU A 921 21.88 -23.05 9.40
N ASP A 922 22.75 -23.90 9.98
CA ASP A 922 23.02 -24.01 11.43
C ASP A 922 23.91 -22.87 12.00
#